data_AF-A0A9D5GHR4-F1
#
_entry.id   AF-A0A9D5GHR4-F1
#
_cell.length_a   1.000
_cell.length_b   1.000
_cell.length_c   1.000
_cell.angle_alpha   90.00
_cell.angle_beta   90.00
_cell.angle_gamma   90.00
#
_symmetry.space_group_name_H-M   'P 1'
#
loop_
_entity.id
_entity.type
_entity.pdbx_description
1 polymer ?
#
loop_
_entity_poly.entity_id
_entity_poly.type
_entity_poly.pdbx_seq_one_letter_code
_entity_poly.pdbx_strand_id
1 'polypeptide(L)'
;MKHTIAERPTRLRPFGVVASIALAAATLWAAAMPSSMAVAAPLTGGQPPSPSDIAQAEATAQRDFDRLPALPPVAGGAVKTFRLIGEVKPWTIAPGVTTQAWTYNGTVPGPTLHVRQGDRVRVLFTNELPEPTTIHWHGVSVPADMDGVPGLSQPAINPGQSFVYEFVARDAGTYIYHTHDDDLNQLDRGLYGAFIVDPKAAPRLRDDRDYLMLLSSWRLYSGAENFFSMNGKSYPLTRPFRVRRGQRIRIREINISGTEFHTMHIHGHHFKVVAVDGQDVPAQQQQSMVTVTIGPGETRDVAFSADAQPGTWLIHCHIADHMMNGRSGPGGLISAVQYEGAPERLPLLASADVMAMGPPAADASPSEGGSTIVGPPLKRSTTWILGAIAGLTIFFGLPFAALRNVAPKGIALLNAIAIGVLFFLLFDILRQAGEPVAAALQLVREGARGGEFVSLLTTYVAGLAAGLVGLVYFSKNVVARYRHAAAGGVVSPMALATTIALGIGAHNFSEGLAIGQSAATGAVQLAVLLIVGFGLHNMTEGFGIAAPLAGTGGAGIAAIVRLGIIGGAPTFVGTVLGYRFTSPLLSVAFLTVAAGAIMYVIGELTSAGRKIGFKELATIGVFLGFVVGYGTDLLLTVAGA
;
A
#
# COMPACT_ATOMS: atom_id res chain seq x y z
N MET A 1 46.18 12.83 50.88
CA MET A 1 47.05 13.39 49.82
C MET A 1 47.67 12.24 49.07
N LYS A 2 47.70 12.11 47.74
CA LYS A 2 46.87 12.57 46.63
C LYS A 2 47.36 11.69 45.46
N HIS A 3 46.46 10.91 44.87
CA HIS A 3 46.71 10.11 43.68
C HIS A 3 47.14 11.01 42.51
N THR A 4 48.08 10.56 41.68
CA THR A 4 48.16 11.02 40.30
C THR A 4 48.56 9.86 39.40
N ILE A 5 47.61 9.45 38.55
CA ILE A 5 47.74 8.48 37.47
C ILE A 5 48.30 9.23 36.26
N ALA A 6 49.33 8.69 35.61
CA ALA A 6 49.83 9.16 34.33
C ALA A 6 49.44 8.14 33.24
N GLU A 7 48.48 8.50 32.40
CA GLU A 7 48.14 7.76 31.19
C GLU A 7 49.11 8.10 30.05
N ARG A 8 49.53 7.07 29.29
CA ARG A 8 50.03 7.20 27.93
C ARG A 8 49.23 6.30 26.98
N PRO A 9 49.04 6.70 25.71
CA PRO A 9 47.95 6.23 24.87
C PRO A 9 48.34 4.97 24.08
N THR A 10 47.49 3.95 24.10
CA THR A 10 47.55 2.82 23.18
C THR A 10 46.65 3.07 21.97
N ARG A 11 47.25 3.02 20.78
CA ARG A 11 46.54 3.07 19.49
C ARG A 11 45.82 1.73 19.26
N LEU A 12 44.51 1.76 19.10
CA LEU A 12 43.71 0.62 18.62
C LEU A 12 43.26 0.87 17.17
N ARG A 13 43.57 -0.10 16.30
CA ARG A 13 43.06 -0.23 14.93
C ARG A 13 41.77 -1.05 14.96
N PRO A 14 40.70 -0.71 14.20
CA PRO A 14 39.46 -1.49 14.19
C PRO A 14 39.34 -2.29 12.89
N PHE A 15 39.56 -3.60 12.91
CA PHE A 15 39.06 -4.53 11.89
C PHE A 15 39.11 -5.94 12.49
N GLY A 16 37.94 -6.52 12.83
CA GLY A 16 37.91 -7.93 13.25
C GLY A 16 36.81 -8.41 14.22
N VAL A 17 35.64 -7.76 14.33
CA VAL A 17 34.58 -8.23 15.26
C VAL A 17 33.23 -8.57 14.59
N VAL A 18 33.08 -8.45 13.26
CA VAL A 18 31.78 -8.75 12.60
C VAL A 18 31.67 -10.21 12.12
N ALA A 19 32.75 -11.01 12.17
CA ALA A 19 32.75 -12.38 11.61
C ALA A 19 32.45 -13.50 12.63
N SER A 20 32.29 -13.21 13.93
CA SER A 20 32.23 -14.25 14.97
C SER A 20 30.83 -14.52 15.54
N ILE A 21 29.80 -13.78 15.11
CA ILE A 21 28.41 -13.99 15.56
C ILE A 21 27.63 -14.91 14.59
N ALA A 22 28.07 -15.04 13.35
CA ALA A 22 27.38 -15.85 12.33
C ALA A 22 27.62 -17.37 12.44
N LEU A 23 28.66 -17.83 13.16
CA LEU A 23 29.04 -19.24 13.21
C LEU A 23 28.50 -20.00 14.44
N ALA A 24 27.96 -19.29 15.44
CA ALA A 24 27.36 -19.91 16.63
C ALA A 24 25.86 -20.24 16.48
N ALA A 25 25.19 -19.67 15.47
CA ALA A 25 23.76 -19.91 15.22
C ALA A 25 23.50 -21.17 14.36
N ALA A 26 24.50 -21.65 13.60
CA ALA A 26 24.34 -22.78 12.68
C ALA A 26 24.48 -24.17 13.34
N THR A 27 25.05 -24.25 14.54
CA THR A 27 25.28 -25.52 15.25
C THR A 27 24.21 -25.87 16.29
N LEU A 28 23.31 -24.94 16.62
CA LEU A 28 22.19 -25.18 17.54
C LEU A 28 20.89 -25.63 16.85
N TRP A 29 20.85 -25.65 15.52
CA TRP A 29 19.65 -26.05 14.76
C TRP A 29 19.63 -27.53 14.34
N ALA A 30 20.72 -28.27 14.57
CA ALA A 30 20.84 -29.69 14.20
C ALA A 30 20.51 -30.69 15.33
N ALA A 31 20.06 -30.22 16.51
CA ALA A 31 19.85 -31.08 17.69
C ALA A 31 18.41 -31.11 18.24
N ALA A 32 17.43 -30.50 17.55
CA ALA A 32 16.03 -30.46 17.99
C ALA A 32 15.08 -31.07 16.95
N MET A 33 15.24 -32.36 16.68
CA MET A 33 14.24 -33.17 15.99
C MET A 33 13.66 -34.18 17.01
N PRO A 34 12.40 -34.04 17.44
CA PRO A 34 11.70 -35.12 18.10
C PRO A 34 11.36 -36.20 17.07
N SER A 35 11.97 -37.37 17.23
CA SER A 35 11.56 -38.60 16.60
C SER A 35 10.19 -39.03 17.16
N SER A 36 9.10 -38.68 16.50
CA SER A 36 7.83 -39.40 16.66
C SER A 36 6.97 -39.23 15.42
N MET A 37 7.11 -40.16 14.48
CA MET A 37 6.07 -40.45 13.51
C MET A 37 4.89 -41.08 14.25
N ALA A 38 3.84 -40.31 14.48
CA ALA A 38 2.52 -40.86 14.75
C ALA A 38 1.75 -40.87 13.44
N VAL A 39 1.82 -42.01 12.74
CA VAL A 39 0.94 -42.33 11.62
C VAL A 39 -0.47 -42.46 12.19
N ALA A 40 -1.36 -41.52 11.86
CA ALA A 40 -2.80 -41.70 12.12
C ALA A 40 -3.31 -42.84 11.21
N ALA A 41 -3.94 -43.84 11.83
CA ALA A 41 -4.46 -45.03 11.16
C ALA A 41 -5.59 -44.68 10.17
N PRO A 42 -5.72 -45.42 9.05
CA PRO A 42 -6.80 -45.22 8.10
C PRO A 42 -8.10 -45.81 8.66
N LEU A 43 -9.12 -44.96 8.84
CA LEU A 43 -10.49 -45.44 9.06
C LEU A 43 -11.10 -45.85 7.72
N THR A 44 -11.34 -47.15 7.61
CA THR A 44 -12.02 -47.84 6.50
C THR A 44 -13.52 -47.52 6.48
N GLY A 45 -14.10 -47.47 5.28
CA GLY A 45 -15.55 -47.62 5.10
C GLY A 45 -16.20 -46.68 4.10
N GLY A 46 -15.75 -46.68 2.84
CA GLY A 46 -16.43 -46.03 1.72
C GLY A 46 -15.48 -45.90 0.55
N GLN A 47 -15.80 -46.54 -0.58
CA GLN A 47 -15.03 -46.34 -1.81
C GLN A 47 -15.28 -44.89 -2.26
N PRO A 48 -14.23 -44.05 -2.41
CA PRO A 48 -14.41 -42.68 -2.84
C PRO A 48 -15.08 -42.67 -4.23
N PRO A 49 -16.01 -41.73 -4.49
CA PRO A 49 -16.67 -41.60 -5.78
C PRO A 49 -15.64 -41.36 -6.89
N SER A 50 -15.97 -41.77 -8.10
CA SER A 50 -15.08 -41.61 -9.23
C SER A 50 -14.93 -40.13 -9.61
N PRO A 51 -13.80 -39.71 -10.23
CA PRO A 51 -13.64 -38.36 -10.78
C PRO A 51 -14.78 -37.93 -11.71
N SER A 52 -15.42 -38.87 -12.40
CA SER A 52 -16.59 -38.62 -13.26
C SER A 52 -17.87 -38.29 -12.48
N ASP A 53 -18.10 -38.94 -11.34
CA ASP A 53 -19.27 -38.63 -10.50
C ASP A 53 -19.15 -37.22 -9.91
N ILE A 54 -17.91 -36.83 -9.56
CA ILE A 54 -17.57 -35.49 -9.07
C ILE A 54 -17.77 -34.46 -10.19
N ALA A 55 -17.21 -34.69 -11.37
CA ALA A 55 -17.37 -33.77 -12.51
C ALA A 55 -18.83 -33.59 -12.93
N GLN A 56 -19.66 -34.64 -12.86
CA GLN A 56 -21.09 -34.56 -13.17
C GLN A 56 -21.87 -33.81 -12.10
N ALA A 57 -21.49 -33.97 -10.83
CA ALA A 57 -22.09 -33.23 -9.73
C ALA A 57 -21.66 -31.75 -9.79
N GLU A 58 -20.40 -31.44 -10.08
CA GLU A 58 -19.87 -30.09 -10.36
C GLU A 58 -20.61 -29.42 -11.54
N ALA A 59 -20.84 -30.15 -12.64
CA ALA A 59 -21.59 -29.66 -13.79
C ALA A 59 -23.09 -29.41 -13.50
N THR A 60 -23.65 -30.10 -12.50
CA THR A 60 -25.04 -29.93 -12.05
C THR A 60 -25.16 -28.76 -11.07
N ALA A 61 -24.22 -28.65 -10.13
CA ALA A 61 -24.06 -27.52 -9.22
C ALA A 61 -23.82 -26.17 -9.92
N GLN A 62 -23.18 -26.20 -11.09
CA GLN A 62 -23.02 -25.04 -11.96
C GLN A 62 -24.33 -24.46 -12.50
N ARG A 63 -25.47 -25.16 -12.36
CA ARG A 63 -26.73 -24.75 -12.99
C ARG A 63 -27.73 -24.04 -12.07
N ASP A 64 -27.57 -24.07 -10.74
CA ASP A 64 -28.70 -23.78 -9.83
C ASP A 64 -28.42 -22.88 -8.61
N PHE A 65 -27.49 -21.94 -8.73
CA PHE A 65 -27.47 -20.76 -7.86
C PHE A 65 -27.13 -19.57 -8.73
N ASP A 66 -28.00 -18.58 -8.83
CA ASP A 66 -27.87 -17.44 -9.75
C ASP A 66 -26.68 -16.48 -9.42
N ARG A 67 -25.51 -16.98 -8.97
CA ARG A 67 -24.26 -17.00 -9.80
C ARG A 67 -22.96 -17.50 -9.12
N LEU A 68 -23.01 -18.32 -8.06
CA LEU A 68 -21.83 -19.07 -7.58
C LEU A 68 -22.17 -20.57 -7.42
N PRO A 69 -21.38 -21.50 -7.99
CA PRO A 69 -21.69 -22.92 -7.97
C PRO A 69 -21.55 -23.47 -6.53
N ALA A 70 -22.57 -24.16 -6.03
CA ALA A 70 -22.48 -24.88 -4.76
C ALA A 70 -21.88 -26.26 -5.01
N LEU A 71 -20.66 -26.54 -4.55
CA LEU A 71 -20.05 -27.86 -4.70
C LEU A 71 -20.98 -28.90 -4.03
N PRO A 72 -21.49 -29.88 -4.76
CA PRO A 72 -22.37 -30.87 -4.16
C PRO A 72 -21.51 -31.82 -3.30
N PRO A 73 -22.04 -32.27 -2.15
CA PRO A 73 -21.35 -33.27 -1.36
C PRO A 73 -21.25 -34.57 -2.17
N VAL A 74 -20.14 -35.27 -2.00
CA VAL A 74 -19.96 -36.65 -2.45
C VAL A 74 -21.13 -37.52 -1.98
N ALA A 75 -21.79 -38.20 -2.91
CA ALA A 75 -22.94 -39.06 -2.61
C ALA A 75 -22.54 -40.30 -1.78
N GLY A 76 -23.43 -40.74 -0.88
CA GLY A 76 -23.34 -42.09 -0.29
C GLY A 76 -23.02 -42.20 1.20
N GLY A 77 -23.18 -41.16 2.03
CA GLY A 77 -22.95 -41.28 3.48
C GLY A 77 -23.72 -40.28 4.34
N ALA A 78 -23.76 -40.53 5.66
CA ALA A 78 -24.32 -39.62 6.67
C ALA A 78 -23.47 -38.34 6.88
N VAL A 79 -22.28 -38.28 6.28
CA VAL A 79 -21.33 -37.17 6.35
C VAL A 79 -21.30 -36.45 5.00
N LYS A 80 -21.54 -35.14 5.01
CA LYS A 80 -21.41 -34.26 3.84
C LYS A 80 -19.94 -34.07 3.52
N THR A 81 -19.46 -34.80 2.52
CA THR A 81 -18.03 -34.82 2.18
C THR A 81 -17.76 -33.95 0.94
N PHE A 82 -16.84 -33.02 1.04
CA PHE A 82 -16.41 -32.13 -0.04
C PHE A 82 -14.92 -32.32 -0.33
N ARG A 83 -14.51 -32.12 -1.58
CA ARG A 83 -13.10 -32.12 -1.98
C ARG A 83 -12.72 -30.74 -2.50
N LEU A 84 -11.74 -30.13 -1.86
CA LEU A 84 -11.16 -28.86 -2.29
C LEU A 84 -9.72 -29.07 -2.74
N ILE A 85 -9.35 -28.44 -3.84
CA ILE A 85 -7.99 -28.44 -4.37
C ILE A 85 -7.56 -26.98 -4.47
N GLY A 86 -6.50 -26.62 -3.75
CA GLY A 86 -5.87 -25.32 -3.87
C GLY A 86 -4.95 -25.33 -5.08
N GLU A 87 -5.22 -24.54 -6.10
CA GLU A 87 -4.41 -24.52 -7.33
C GLU A 87 -4.34 -23.12 -7.95
N VAL A 88 -3.27 -22.87 -8.72
CA VAL A 88 -3.09 -21.60 -9.42
C VAL A 88 -3.76 -21.67 -10.79
N LYS A 89 -4.65 -20.72 -11.09
CA LYS A 89 -5.30 -20.57 -12.40
C LYS A 89 -5.17 -19.15 -12.95
N PRO A 90 -5.06 -18.99 -14.28
CA PRO A 90 -5.25 -17.68 -14.89
C PRO A 90 -6.70 -17.21 -14.66
N TRP A 91 -6.84 -15.99 -14.14
CA TRP A 91 -8.14 -15.41 -13.80
C TRP A 91 -8.26 -13.99 -14.30
N THR A 92 -9.21 -13.76 -15.21
CA THR A 92 -9.51 -12.44 -15.75
C THR A 92 -10.46 -11.69 -14.82
N ILE A 93 -9.97 -10.67 -14.11
CA ILE A 93 -10.75 -9.88 -13.15
C ILE A 93 -11.56 -8.81 -13.89
N ALA A 94 -10.92 -8.09 -14.82
CA ALA A 94 -11.50 -7.06 -15.67
C ALA A 94 -11.02 -7.26 -17.13
N PRO A 95 -11.64 -6.61 -18.13
CA PRO A 95 -11.18 -6.70 -19.51
C PRO A 95 -9.71 -6.30 -19.62
N GLY A 96 -8.89 -7.17 -20.23
CA GLY A 96 -7.44 -6.95 -20.35
C GLY A 96 -6.63 -7.19 -19.06
N VAL A 97 -7.27 -7.45 -17.92
CA VAL A 97 -6.61 -7.65 -16.62
C VAL A 97 -6.75 -9.11 -16.19
N THR A 98 -5.70 -9.90 -16.42
CA THR A 98 -5.62 -11.30 -16.01
C THR A 98 -4.48 -11.50 -15.03
N THR A 99 -4.75 -12.19 -13.93
CA THR A 99 -3.77 -12.52 -12.90
C THR A 99 -3.66 -14.03 -12.71
N GLN A 100 -2.59 -14.47 -12.05
CA GLN A 100 -2.46 -15.85 -11.56
C GLN A 100 -3.16 -15.94 -10.20
N ALA A 101 -4.46 -16.21 -10.24
CA ALA A 101 -5.26 -16.36 -9.03
C ALA A 101 -5.00 -17.71 -8.36
N TRP A 102 -5.10 -17.71 -7.05
CA TRP A 102 -5.04 -18.90 -6.21
C TRP A 102 -6.46 -19.28 -5.90
N THR A 103 -6.84 -20.48 -6.29
CA THR A 103 -8.24 -20.88 -6.40
C THR A 103 -8.50 -22.13 -5.60
N TYR A 104 -9.71 -22.26 -5.08
CA TYR A 104 -10.24 -23.57 -4.72
C TYR A 104 -11.01 -24.12 -5.95
N ASN A 105 -10.65 -25.32 -6.42
CA ASN A 105 -11.24 -26.01 -7.58
C ASN A 105 -11.31 -25.14 -8.86
N GLY A 106 -10.28 -24.33 -9.10
CA GLY A 106 -10.12 -23.61 -10.36
C GLY A 106 -11.00 -22.36 -10.52
N THR A 107 -11.72 -21.94 -9.48
CA THR A 107 -12.64 -20.80 -9.53
C THR A 107 -12.35 -19.75 -8.46
N VAL A 108 -12.64 -18.48 -8.77
CA VAL A 108 -12.73 -17.40 -7.78
C VAL A 108 -14.10 -16.74 -7.83
N PRO A 109 -14.83 -16.64 -6.72
CA PRO A 109 -14.58 -17.33 -5.45
C PRO A 109 -14.52 -18.84 -5.62
N GLY A 110 -13.95 -19.52 -4.64
CA GLY A 110 -14.04 -20.97 -4.52
C GLY A 110 -15.50 -21.45 -4.48
N PRO A 111 -15.76 -22.74 -4.74
CA PRO A 111 -17.10 -23.30 -4.74
C PRO A 111 -17.83 -23.02 -3.43
N THR A 112 -19.12 -22.70 -3.50
CA THR A 112 -19.91 -22.54 -2.28
C THR A 112 -20.11 -23.90 -1.62
N LEU A 113 -19.83 -24.00 -0.33
CA LEU A 113 -20.14 -25.19 0.45
C LEU A 113 -21.48 -24.98 1.14
N HIS A 114 -22.50 -25.73 0.72
CA HIS A 114 -23.86 -25.56 1.23
C HIS A 114 -24.32 -26.80 1.96
N VAL A 115 -24.64 -26.64 3.24
CA VAL A 115 -25.07 -27.73 4.14
C VAL A 115 -26.28 -27.29 4.96
N ARG A 116 -26.85 -28.22 5.72
CA ARG A 116 -27.91 -27.93 6.68
C ARG A 116 -27.37 -27.98 8.10
N GLN A 117 -27.95 -27.16 8.96
CA GLN A 117 -27.67 -27.16 10.39
C GLN A 117 -27.83 -28.58 10.98
N GLY A 118 -26.78 -29.05 11.64
CA GLY A 118 -26.65 -30.38 12.20
C GLY A 118 -25.95 -31.41 11.28
N ASP A 119 -25.68 -31.06 10.02
CA ASP A 119 -24.90 -31.93 9.14
C ASP A 119 -23.47 -32.09 9.69
N ARG A 120 -22.95 -33.33 9.64
CA ARG A 120 -21.52 -33.60 9.82
C ARG A 120 -20.84 -33.32 8.49
N VAL A 121 -19.87 -32.42 8.50
CA VAL A 121 -19.14 -31.93 7.33
C VAL A 121 -17.73 -32.50 7.36
N ARG A 122 -17.26 -32.98 6.22
CA ARG A 122 -15.88 -33.39 5.99
C ARG A 122 -15.35 -32.70 4.74
N VAL A 123 -14.21 -32.03 4.84
CA VAL A 123 -13.55 -31.42 3.68
C VAL A 123 -12.16 -32.01 3.51
N LEU A 124 -11.95 -32.70 2.39
CA LEU A 124 -10.65 -33.20 1.98
C LEU A 124 -9.99 -32.10 1.15
N PHE A 125 -9.02 -31.43 1.74
CA PHE A 125 -8.26 -30.39 1.06
C PHE A 125 -6.92 -30.94 0.57
N THR A 126 -6.59 -30.72 -0.69
CA THR A 126 -5.29 -31.00 -1.28
C THR A 126 -4.64 -29.68 -1.70
N ASN A 127 -3.43 -29.42 -1.23
CA ASN A 127 -2.67 -28.23 -1.59
C ASN A 127 -1.81 -28.50 -2.84
N GLU A 128 -2.19 -27.97 -4.00
CA GLU A 128 -1.40 -27.96 -5.22
C GLU A 128 -0.80 -26.57 -5.52
N LEU A 129 -0.86 -25.64 -4.57
CA LEU A 129 -0.22 -24.33 -4.65
C LEU A 129 1.30 -24.47 -4.46
N PRO A 130 2.09 -23.47 -4.89
CA PRO A 130 3.54 -23.49 -4.70
C PRO A 130 3.98 -23.25 -3.25
N GLU A 131 3.06 -22.86 -2.35
CA GLU A 131 3.36 -22.49 -0.96
C GLU A 131 2.48 -23.24 0.04
N PRO A 132 2.91 -23.33 1.32
CA PRO A 132 2.05 -23.83 2.39
C PRO A 132 0.76 -23.01 2.54
N THR A 133 -0.31 -23.67 2.93
CA THR A 133 -1.59 -23.02 3.18
C THR A 133 -2.44 -23.81 4.18
N THR A 134 -3.61 -23.29 4.52
CA THR A 134 -4.64 -23.93 5.35
C THR A 134 -6.04 -23.51 4.87
N ILE A 135 -7.08 -24.03 5.50
CA ILE A 135 -8.44 -23.50 5.38
C ILE A 135 -8.95 -23.17 6.78
N HIS A 136 -9.22 -21.89 7.04
CA HIS A 136 -9.95 -21.41 8.20
C HIS A 136 -11.45 -21.29 7.90
N TRP A 137 -12.28 -21.61 8.89
CA TRP A 137 -13.75 -21.66 8.80
C TRP A 137 -14.37 -20.45 9.50
N HIS A 138 -14.24 -19.27 8.88
CA HIS A 138 -14.62 -17.99 9.46
C HIS A 138 -16.09 -17.94 9.90
N GLY A 139 -16.29 -17.77 11.22
CA GLY A 139 -17.61 -17.70 11.85
C GLY A 139 -18.27 -19.06 12.11
N VAL A 140 -17.66 -20.17 11.70
CA VAL A 140 -18.18 -21.52 11.93
C VAL A 140 -17.63 -22.07 13.25
N SER A 141 -18.53 -22.56 14.11
CA SER A 141 -18.16 -23.24 15.36
C SER A 141 -17.53 -24.61 15.10
N VAL A 142 -16.21 -24.67 14.88
CA VAL A 142 -15.44 -25.90 14.64
C VAL A 142 -14.64 -26.34 15.88
N PRO A 143 -14.24 -27.63 15.99
CA PRO A 143 -13.25 -28.06 16.97
C PRO A 143 -11.93 -27.29 16.83
N ALA A 144 -11.25 -27.04 17.95
CA ALA A 144 -10.05 -26.20 17.98
C ALA A 144 -8.90 -26.73 17.09
N ASP A 145 -8.81 -28.04 16.87
CA ASP A 145 -7.82 -28.69 16.00
C ASP A 145 -8.24 -28.73 14.52
N MET A 146 -9.41 -28.17 14.19
CA MET A 146 -9.96 -28.06 12.84
C MET A 146 -10.13 -26.60 12.40
N ASP A 147 -9.63 -25.65 13.20
CA ASP A 147 -9.81 -24.22 12.99
C ASP A 147 -8.97 -23.66 11.83
N GLY A 148 -7.89 -24.34 11.44
CA GLY A 148 -7.12 -23.97 10.26
C GLY A 148 -6.08 -22.88 10.46
N VAL A 149 -5.72 -22.52 11.69
CA VAL A 149 -4.65 -21.55 12.01
C VAL A 149 -3.28 -22.26 12.16
N PRO A 150 -2.32 -22.03 11.25
CA PRO A 150 -0.97 -22.60 11.33
C PRO A 150 -0.24 -22.25 12.63
N GLY A 151 0.40 -23.23 13.27
CA GLY A 151 1.20 -23.03 14.47
C GLY A 151 0.38 -22.89 15.77
N LEU A 152 -0.95 -22.85 15.68
CA LEU A 152 -1.86 -22.85 16.82
C LEU A 152 -2.78 -24.08 16.82
N SER A 153 -3.65 -24.19 15.82
CA SER A 153 -4.64 -25.28 15.72
C SER A 153 -4.08 -26.51 14.99
N GLN A 154 -3.24 -26.28 13.99
CA GLN A 154 -2.63 -27.33 13.16
C GLN A 154 -1.31 -26.84 12.52
N PRO A 155 -0.47 -27.75 12.00
CA PRO A 155 0.60 -27.38 11.08
C PRO A 155 0.05 -26.86 9.74
N ALA A 156 0.84 -26.03 9.05
CA ALA A 156 0.55 -25.65 7.66
C ALA A 156 0.56 -26.89 6.73
N ILE A 157 -0.28 -26.86 5.70
CA ILE A 157 -0.40 -27.93 4.70
C ILE A 157 0.55 -27.60 3.57
N ASN A 158 1.66 -28.31 3.48
CA ASN A 158 2.70 -28.02 2.47
C ASN A 158 2.23 -28.39 1.06
N PRO A 159 2.89 -27.86 0.00
CA PRO A 159 2.64 -28.27 -1.38
C PRO A 159 2.65 -29.80 -1.57
N GLY A 160 1.66 -30.32 -2.28
CA GLY A 160 1.43 -31.74 -2.51
C GLY A 160 0.80 -32.51 -1.34
N GLN A 161 0.62 -31.88 -0.17
CA GLN A 161 0.00 -32.52 0.98
C GLN A 161 -1.52 -32.37 0.97
N SER A 162 -2.19 -33.21 1.77
CA SER A 162 -3.63 -33.13 1.99
C SER A 162 -3.96 -33.14 3.47
N PHE A 163 -5.08 -32.53 3.83
CA PHE A 163 -5.62 -32.50 5.18
C PHE A 163 -7.13 -32.75 5.15
N VAL A 164 -7.65 -33.31 6.23
CA VAL A 164 -9.09 -33.58 6.38
C VAL A 164 -9.63 -32.72 7.51
N TYR A 165 -10.47 -31.75 7.16
CA TYR A 165 -11.26 -30.99 8.12
C TYR A 165 -12.55 -31.74 8.41
N GLU A 166 -12.93 -31.87 9.68
CA GLU A 166 -14.19 -32.51 10.04
C GLU A 166 -14.87 -31.86 11.25
N PHE A 167 -16.12 -31.45 11.08
CA PHE A 167 -16.89 -30.76 12.11
C PHE A 167 -18.40 -30.94 11.90
N VAL A 168 -19.20 -30.41 12.81
CA VAL A 168 -20.66 -30.36 12.69
C VAL A 168 -21.07 -28.91 12.45
N ALA A 169 -21.88 -28.64 11.43
CA ALA A 169 -22.42 -27.31 11.16
C ALA A 169 -23.51 -26.98 12.21
N ARG A 170 -23.11 -26.47 13.37
CA ARG A 170 -24.00 -26.25 14.53
C ARG A 170 -24.94 -25.08 14.35
N ASP A 171 -24.43 -24.01 13.78
CA ASP A 171 -25.09 -22.71 13.68
C ASP A 171 -25.48 -22.48 12.22
N ALA A 172 -26.71 -22.03 12.00
CA ALA A 172 -27.20 -21.68 10.67
C ALA A 172 -26.77 -20.25 10.34
N GLY A 173 -26.45 -19.96 9.08
CA GLY A 173 -25.99 -18.63 8.68
C GLY A 173 -25.21 -18.57 7.38
N THR A 174 -24.66 -17.39 7.11
CA THR A 174 -23.73 -17.08 6.02
C THR A 174 -22.33 -16.98 6.61
N TYR A 175 -21.43 -17.87 6.23
CA TYR A 175 -20.05 -17.95 6.70
C TYR A 175 -19.07 -17.98 5.52
N ILE A 176 -17.77 -17.97 5.83
CA ILE A 176 -16.69 -17.91 4.84
C ILE A 176 -15.72 -19.05 5.14
N TYR A 177 -15.08 -19.57 4.09
CA TYR A 177 -13.87 -20.35 4.26
C TYR A 177 -12.74 -19.68 3.45
N HIS A 178 -11.55 -19.58 4.02
CA HIS A 178 -10.41 -18.92 3.37
C HIS A 178 -9.09 -19.46 3.91
N THR A 179 -7.99 -19.13 3.23
CA THR A 179 -6.64 -19.40 3.75
C THR A 179 -6.39 -18.74 5.11
N HIS A 180 -5.42 -19.25 5.87
CA HIS A 180 -4.93 -18.57 7.07
C HIS A 180 -3.39 -18.64 7.19
N ASP A 181 -2.71 -18.87 6.05
CA ASP A 181 -1.26 -18.79 5.89
C ASP A 181 -0.93 -17.67 4.90
N ASP A 182 0.07 -16.83 5.21
CA ASP A 182 0.38 -15.60 4.47
C ASP A 182 -0.88 -14.85 4.00
N ASP A 183 -1.80 -14.66 4.96
CA ASP A 183 -3.22 -14.44 4.69
C ASP A 183 -3.48 -13.26 3.75
N LEU A 184 -2.85 -12.11 3.99
CA LEU A 184 -3.02 -10.93 3.13
C LEU A 184 -2.59 -11.17 1.68
N ASN A 185 -1.58 -12.00 1.43
CA ASN A 185 -1.11 -12.31 0.07
C ASN A 185 -2.00 -13.37 -0.58
N GLN A 186 -2.32 -14.46 0.13
CA GLN A 186 -3.08 -15.57 -0.43
C GLN A 186 -4.57 -15.22 -0.61
N LEU A 187 -5.15 -14.44 0.30
CA LEU A 187 -6.54 -13.97 0.23
C LEU A 187 -6.76 -13.02 -0.96
N ASP A 188 -5.90 -12.00 -1.12
CA ASP A 188 -5.95 -11.04 -2.24
C ASP A 188 -5.66 -11.70 -3.61
N ARG A 189 -5.24 -12.98 -3.62
CA ARG A 189 -5.09 -13.80 -4.84
C ARG A 189 -6.30 -14.67 -5.14
N GLY A 190 -7.33 -14.68 -4.31
CA GLY A 190 -8.60 -15.37 -4.57
C GLY A 190 -8.86 -16.62 -3.73
N LEU A 191 -8.03 -16.90 -2.71
CA LEU A 191 -8.11 -18.14 -1.93
C LEU A 191 -9.17 -18.06 -0.81
N TYR A 192 -10.43 -17.93 -1.23
CA TYR A 192 -11.61 -17.84 -0.37
C TYR A 192 -12.86 -18.40 -1.04
N GLY A 193 -13.91 -18.68 -0.27
CA GLY A 193 -15.24 -19.05 -0.75
C GLY A 193 -16.31 -18.97 0.33
N ALA A 194 -17.58 -19.16 -0.05
CA ALA A 194 -18.71 -19.08 0.87
C ALA A 194 -19.04 -20.44 1.51
N PHE A 195 -19.40 -20.42 2.79
CA PHE A 195 -19.91 -21.57 3.53
C PHE A 195 -21.31 -21.25 4.07
N ILE A 196 -22.34 -21.87 3.50
CA ILE A 196 -23.75 -21.56 3.82
C ILE A 196 -24.36 -22.72 4.61
N VAL A 197 -24.98 -22.39 5.74
CA VAL A 197 -25.67 -23.36 6.58
C VAL A 197 -27.15 -23.00 6.66
N ASP A 198 -28.00 -23.80 6.01
CA ASP A 198 -29.45 -23.61 6.12
C ASP A 198 -29.96 -24.02 7.50
N PRO A 199 -30.91 -23.27 8.09
CA PRO A 199 -31.48 -23.62 9.38
C PRO A 199 -32.22 -24.95 9.32
N LYS A 200 -32.18 -25.69 10.44
CA LYS A 200 -32.91 -26.96 10.54
C LYS A 200 -34.42 -26.74 10.44
N ALA A 201 -34.93 -25.67 11.06
CA ALA A 201 -36.32 -25.24 10.89
C ALA A 201 -36.44 -24.37 9.63
N ALA A 202 -37.50 -24.57 8.85
CA ALA A 202 -37.74 -23.70 7.70
C ALA A 202 -37.99 -22.25 8.19
N PRO A 203 -37.38 -21.24 7.56
CA PRO A 203 -37.64 -19.85 7.92
C PRO A 203 -39.11 -19.51 7.68
N ARG A 204 -39.66 -18.63 8.53
CA ARG A 204 -41.08 -18.26 8.55
C ARG A 204 -41.53 -17.52 7.29
N LEU A 205 -40.58 -16.85 6.62
CA LEU A 205 -40.72 -16.27 5.30
C LEU A 205 -39.60 -16.85 4.44
N ARG A 206 -39.94 -17.47 3.31
CA ARG A 206 -38.96 -17.90 2.31
C ARG A 206 -38.71 -16.77 1.35
N ASP A 207 -37.45 -16.53 1.04
CA ASP A 207 -37.04 -15.68 -0.06
C ASP A 207 -37.28 -16.43 -1.37
N ASP A 208 -37.81 -15.73 -2.38
CA ASP A 208 -38.03 -16.29 -3.71
C ASP A 208 -36.70 -16.45 -4.47
N ARG A 209 -35.70 -15.63 -4.12
CA ARG A 209 -34.32 -15.68 -4.63
C ARG A 209 -33.33 -15.41 -3.52
N ASP A 210 -32.23 -16.16 -3.52
CA ASP A 210 -31.13 -16.04 -2.56
C ASP A 210 -29.80 -15.92 -3.34
N TYR A 211 -29.18 -14.74 -3.28
CA TYR A 211 -27.96 -14.41 -4.01
C TYR A 211 -26.75 -14.35 -3.09
N LEU A 212 -25.59 -14.71 -3.64
CA LEU A 212 -24.29 -14.48 -3.00
C LEU A 212 -23.55 -13.35 -3.67
N MET A 213 -23.00 -12.45 -2.86
CA MET A 213 -22.20 -11.32 -3.28
C MET A 213 -20.93 -11.26 -2.44
N LEU A 214 -19.87 -11.90 -2.91
CA LEU A 214 -18.54 -11.85 -2.31
C LEU A 214 -17.80 -10.64 -2.87
N LEU A 215 -17.46 -9.71 -2.00
CA LEU A 215 -16.72 -8.48 -2.27
C LEU A 215 -15.26 -8.71 -1.89
N SER A 216 -14.33 -8.48 -2.82
CA SER A 216 -12.91 -8.66 -2.56
C SER A 216 -12.05 -7.54 -3.14
N SER A 217 -10.91 -7.31 -2.50
CA SER A 217 -9.75 -6.59 -3.01
C SER A 217 -8.83 -7.54 -3.78
N TRP A 218 -8.04 -6.97 -4.69
CA TRP A 218 -6.99 -7.65 -5.42
C TRP A 218 -5.76 -6.75 -5.44
N ARG A 219 -4.66 -7.24 -4.87
CA ARG A 219 -3.35 -6.60 -4.98
C ARG A 219 -2.59 -7.21 -6.14
N LEU A 220 -2.65 -6.54 -7.29
CA LEU A 220 -1.85 -6.95 -8.44
C LEU A 220 -0.41 -6.43 -8.26
N TYR A 221 0.55 -7.33 -8.19
CA TYR A 221 1.98 -7.07 -7.90
C TYR A 221 2.72 -6.23 -8.98
N SER A 222 2.00 -5.55 -9.88
CA SER A 222 2.55 -4.75 -10.98
C SER A 222 2.48 -3.23 -10.79
N GLY A 223 2.23 -2.75 -9.57
CA GLY A 223 2.42 -1.33 -9.20
C GLY A 223 1.13 -0.51 -9.11
N ALA A 224 0.65 -0.36 -7.87
CA ALA A 224 -0.20 0.72 -7.36
C ALA A 224 -1.67 0.83 -7.82
N GLU A 225 -2.34 -0.27 -8.16
CA GLU A 225 -3.80 -0.26 -8.36
C GLU A 225 -4.48 -1.45 -7.66
N ASN A 226 -5.33 -1.15 -6.68
CA ASN A 226 -6.23 -2.12 -6.08
C ASN A 226 -7.40 -2.34 -7.04
N PHE A 227 -7.62 -3.58 -7.48
CA PHE A 227 -8.85 -3.94 -8.17
C PHE A 227 -9.85 -4.43 -7.14
N PHE A 228 -11.11 -4.04 -7.32
CA PHE A 228 -12.20 -4.55 -6.51
C PHE A 228 -13.09 -5.43 -7.35
N SER A 229 -13.57 -6.53 -6.76
CA SER A 229 -14.37 -7.49 -7.50
C SER A 229 -15.58 -7.94 -6.72
N MET A 230 -16.66 -8.15 -7.48
CA MET A 230 -17.87 -8.80 -7.02
C MET A 230 -17.89 -10.19 -7.64
N ASN A 231 -17.87 -11.23 -6.80
CA ASN A 231 -17.81 -12.61 -7.22
C ASN A 231 -16.62 -12.86 -8.18
N GLY A 232 -15.45 -12.34 -7.83
CA GLY A 232 -14.20 -12.51 -8.58
C GLY A 232 -14.12 -11.70 -9.88
N LYS A 233 -15.15 -10.94 -10.25
CA LYS A 233 -15.17 -10.09 -11.44
C LYS A 233 -15.34 -8.62 -11.07
N SER A 234 -14.59 -7.77 -11.73
CA SER A 234 -14.77 -6.34 -11.71
C SER A 234 -15.65 -5.92 -12.89
N TYR A 235 -16.46 -4.87 -12.72
CA TYR A 235 -17.23 -4.29 -13.82
C TYR A 235 -16.30 -3.94 -14.99
N PRO A 236 -16.66 -4.17 -16.27
CA PRO A 236 -17.95 -4.61 -16.80
C PRO A 236 -18.17 -6.14 -16.83
N LEU A 237 -17.28 -6.95 -16.24
CA LEU A 237 -17.42 -8.41 -16.23
C LEU A 237 -18.36 -8.92 -15.13
N THR A 238 -18.79 -8.05 -14.22
CA THR A 238 -19.86 -8.33 -13.27
C THR A 238 -21.19 -8.57 -13.96
N ARG A 239 -22.11 -9.14 -13.20
CA ARG A 239 -23.28 -9.84 -13.74
C ARG A 239 -24.52 -9.43 -12.93
N PRO A 240 -25.63 -9.02 -13.57
CA PRO A 240 -26.78 -8.48 -12.85
C PRO A 240 -27.57 -9.54 -12.08
N PHE A 241 -28.05 -9.23 -10.88
CA PHE A 241 -28.99 -10.05 -10.11
C PHE A 241 -30.38 -9.96 -10.74
N ARG A 242 -30.89 -11.09 -11.27
CA ARG A 242 -32.11 -11.11 -12.09
C ARG A 242 -33.36 -11.40 -11.25
N VAL A 243 -34.29 -10.46 -11.22
CA VAL A 243 -35.48 -10.54 -10.34
C VAL A 243 -36.78 -10.51 -11.14
N ARG A 244 -37.84 -11.11 -10.62
CA ARG A 244 -39.21 -10.88 -11.09
C ARG A 244 -39.91 -9.92 -10.16
N ARG A 245 -40.79 -9.08 -10.71
CA ARG A 245 -41.60 -8.17 -9.90
C ARG A 245 -42.44 -8.95 -8.88
N GLY A 246 -42.45 -8.48 -7.65
CA GLY A 246 -43.17 -9.08 -6.52
C GLY A 246 -42.37 -10.13 -5.75
N GLN A 247 -41.18 -10.54 -6.22
CA GLN A 247 -40.34 -11.48 -5.49
C GLN A 247 -39.72 -10.85 -4.25
N ARG A 248 -39.58 -11.63 -3.19
CA ARG A 248 -38.71 -11.33 -2.06
C ARG A 248 -37.30 -11.82 -2.37
N ILE A 249 -36.33 -10.91 -2.33
CA ILE A 249 -34.94 -11.15 -2.69
C ILE A 249 -34.10 -11.06 -1.43
N ARG A 250 -33.20 -12.02 -1.23
CA ARG A 250 -32.07 -11.91 -0.29
C ARG A 250 -30.75 -11.85 -1.06
N ILE A 251 -29.87 -10.94 -0.66
CA ILE A 251 -28.47 -10.89 -1.09
C ILE A 251 -27.61 -11.07 0.15
N ARG A 252 -26.78 -12.11 0.15
CA ARG A 252 -25.80 -12.43 1.19
C ARG A 252 -24.50 -11.75 0.82
N GLU A 253 -24.26 -10.59 1.40
CA GLU A 253 -23.06 -9.79 1.22
C GLU A 253 -21.95 -10.36 2.12
N ILE A 254 -20.81 -10.67 1.52
CA ILE A 254 -19.64 -11.19 2.23
C ILE A 254 -18.48 -10.28 1.84
N ASN A 255 -17.86 -9.63 2.81
CA ASN A 255 -16.64 -8.86 2.54
C ASN A 255 -15.43 -9.68 2.93
N ILE A 256 -14.67 -10.11 1.92
CA ILE A 256 -13.46 -10.91 2.08
C ILE A 256 -12.20 -10.13 1.68
N SER A 257 -12.32 -8.81 1.55
CA SER A 257 -11.17 -7.92 1.37
C SER A 257 -10.30 -7.92 2.61
N GLY A 258 -8.97 -7.90 2.44
CA GLY A 258 -8.03 -7.97 3.57
C GLY A 258 -8.04 -6.72 4.45
N THR A 259 -8.36 -5.55 3.90
CA THR A 259 -8.27 -4.27 4.62
C THR A 259 -9.43 -3.29 4.36
N GLU A 260 -10.20 -3.50 3.30
CA GLU A 260 -11.11 -2.51 2.76
C GLU A 260 -12.56 -2.69 3.22
N PHE A 261 -13.16 -1.59 3.67
CA PHE A 261 -14.61 -1.52 3.89
C PHE A 261 -15.34 -1.35 2.58
N HIS A 262 -16.55 -1.87 2.44
CA HIS A 262 -17.40 -1.62 1.28
C HIS A 262 -18.73 -1.04 1.70
N THR A 263 -19.21 -0.02 1.00
CA THR A 263 -20.48 0.66 1.32
C THR A 263 -21.47 0.41 0.19
N MET A 264 -22.20 -0.71 0.24
CA MET A 264 -23.05 -1.17 -0.84
C MET A 264 -24.37 -0.41 -0.88
N HIS A 265 -24.71 0.14 -2.04
CA HIS A 265 -25.93 0.89 -2.31
C HIS A 265 -26.76 0.20 -3.40
N ILE A 266 -28.07 0.06 -3.17
CA ILE A 266 -29.02 -0.53 -4.13
C ILE A 266 -30.00 0.54 -4.61
N HIS A 267 -30.01 0.82 -5.90
CA HIS A 267 -30.93 1.78 -6.50
C HIS A 267 -32.35 1.21 -6.57
N GLY A 268 -33.36 2.09 -6.48
CA GLY A 268 -34.76 1.75 -6.68
C GLY A 268 -35.43 0.93 -5.57
N HIS A 269 -34.69 0.47 -4.57
CA HIS A 269 -35.19 -0.39 -3.51
C HIS A 269 -34.73 0.11 -2.14
N HIS A 270 -35.60 -0.02 -1.15
CA HIS A 270 -35.18 -0.04 0.24
C HIS A 270 -35.04 -1.50 0.65
N PHE A 271 -33.99 -1.82 1.40
CA PHE A 271 -33.75 -3.15 1.94
C PHE A 271 -33.64 -3.10 3.46
N LYS A 272 -33.71 -4.27 4.08
CA LYS A 272 -33.44 -4.48 5.50
C LYS A 272 -32.24 -5.39 5.67
N VAL A 273 -31.36 -5.09 6.61
CA VAL A 273 -30.35 -6.05 7.08
C VAL A 273 -31.06 -7.07 7.96
N VAL A 274 -31.14 -8.32 7.51
CA VAL A 274 -31.89 -9.39 8.19
C VAL A 274 -30.98 -10.36 8.95
N ALA A 275 -29.69 -10.42 8.62
CA ALA A 275 -28.69 -11.15 9.40
C ALA A 275 -27.32 -10.44 9.34
N VAL A 276 -26.51 -10.61 10.39
CA VAL A 276 -25.11 -10.16 10.50
C VAL A 276 -24.27 -11.30 11.05
N ASP A 277 -23.15 -11.63 10.39
CA ASP A 277 -22.23 -12.71 10.75
C ASP A 277 -22.94 -14.07 10.97
N GLY A 278 -23.89 -14.34 10.08
CA GLY A 278 -24.74 -15.53 10.12
C GLY A 278 -25.85 -15.51 11.19
N GLN A 279 -25.95 -14.49 12.03
CA GLN A 279 -26.98 -14.38 13.07
C GLN A 279 -28.15 -13.51 12.64
N ASP A 280 -29.37 -14.00 12.84
CA ASP A 280 -30.60 -13.25 12.51
C ASP A 280 -30.72 -11.96 13.32
N VAL A 281 -30.99 -10.84 12.64
CA VAL A 281 -31.33 -9.57 13.26
C VAL A 281 -32.81 -9.59 13.66
N PRO A 282 -33.16 -9.34 14.95
CA PRO A 282 -34.55 -9.28 15.38
C PRO A 282 -35.37 -8.29 14.55
N ALA A 283 -36.60 -8.65 14.19
CA ALA A 283 -37.44 -7.84 13.28
C ALA A 283 -37.62 -6.38 13.73
N GLN A 284 -37.60 -6.11 15.04
CA GLN A 284 -37.70 -4.76 15.60
C GLN A 284 -36.44 -3.90 15.42
N GLN A 285 -35.29 -4.54 15.16
CA GLN A 285 -33.99 -3.90 14.94
C GLN A 285 -33.65 -3.78 13.44
N GLN A 286 -34.43 -4.42 12.56
CA GLN A 286 -34.23 -4.35 11.12
C GLN A 286 -34.63 -2.98 10.57
N GLN A 287 -33.64 -2.15 10.30
CA GLN A 287 -33.82 -0.81 9.74
C GLN A 287 -34.02 -0.89 8.22
N SER A 288 -34.89 -0.03 7.70
CA SER A 288 -35.05 0.17 6.26
C SER A 288 -33.96 1.10 5.77
N MET A 289 -33.13 0.63 4.85
CA MET A 289 -31.93 1.31 4.36
C MET A 289 -31.88 1.27 2.84
N VAL A 290 -31.03 2.11 2.24
CA VAL A 290 -30.67 2.04 0.82
C VAL A 290 -29.18 1.78 0.63
N THR A 291 -28.38 1.91 1.69
CA THR A 291 -26.93 1.77 1.67
C THR A 291 -26.48 1.14 2.99
N VAL A 292 -25.56 0.18 2.94
CA VAL A 292 -24.98 -0.49 4.11
C VAL A 292 -23.47 -0.61 3.98
N THR A 293 -22.74 -0.30 5.04
CA THR A 293 -21.27 -0.51 5.09
C THR A 293 -20.98 -1.88 5.68
N ILE A 294 -20.07 -2.65 5.08
CA ILE A 294 -19.61 -3.97 5.50
C ILE A 294 -18.09 -3.97 5.65
N GLY A 295 -17.57 -4.38 6.81
CA GLY A 295 -16.14 -4.42 7.12
C GLY A 295 -15.45 -5.73 6.70
N PRO A 296 -14.10 -5.77 6.65
CA PRO A 296 -13.35 -7.00 6.39
C PRO A 296 -13.78 -8.17 7.29
N GLY A 297 -14.10 -9.32 6.71
CA GLY A 297 -14.55 -10.53 7.40
C GLY A 297 -16.04 -10.55 7.78
N GLU A 298 -16.75 -9.42 7.72
CA GLU A 298 -18.17 -9.37 8.05
C GLU A 298 -19.04 -10.04 6.96
N THR A 299 -20.16 -10.61 7.38
CA THR A 299 -21.25 -11.01 6.48
C THR A 299 -22.54 -10.26 6.82
N ARG A 300 -23.29 -9.83 5.80
CA ARG A 300 -24.58 -9.16 5.96
C ARG A 300 -25.58 -9.71 4.96
N ASP A 301 -26.70 -10.23 5.45
CA ASP A 301 -27.79 -10.61 4.58
C ASP A 301 -28.76 -9.43 4.47
N VAL A 302 -28.93 -8.89 3.26
CA VAL A 302 -29.91 -7.84 2.97
C VAL A 302 -31.12 -8.44 2.26
N ALA A 303 -32.32 -8.04 2.66
CA ALA A 303 -33.56 -8.49 2.04
C ALA A 303 -34.46 -7.34 1.60
N PHE A 304 -35.05 -7.46 0.42
CA PHE A 304 -35.99 -6.48 -0.13
C PHE A 304 -37.06 -7.15 -1.00
N SER A 305 -38.16 -6.44 -1.22
CA SER A 305 -39.18 -6.83 -2.20
C SER A 305 -38.87 -6.17 -3.54
N ALA A 306 -38.92 -6.94 -4.63
CA ALA A 306 -38.75 -6.44 -5.99
C ALA A 306 -40.04 -5.75 -6.47
N ASP A 307 -40.38 -4.62 -5.87
CA ASP A 307 -41.62 -3.85 -6.12
C ASP A 307 -41.42 -2.57 -6.93
N ALA A 308 -40.16 -2.19 -7.22
CA ALA A 308 -39.80 -1.05 -8.04
C ALA A 308 -40.39 -1.12 -9.46
N GLN A 309 -40.36 0.02 -10.16
CA GLN A 309 -40.66 0.07 -11.59
C GLN A 309 -39.74 -0.94 -12.33
N PRO A 310 -40.29 -1.90 -13.11
CA PRO A 310 -39.48 -2.88 -13.81
C PRO A 310 -38.42 -2.21 -14.68
N GLY A 311 -37.16 -2.54 -14.43
CA GLY A 311 -36.01 -1.90 -15.06
C GLY A 311 -34.69 -2.54 -14.66
N THR A 312 -33.60 -1.85 -14.98
CA THR A 312 -32.25 -2.22 -14.55
C THR A 312 -31.77 -1.17 -13.56
N TRP A 313 -31.63 -1.55 -12.31
CA TRP A 313 -31.28 -0.68 -11.19
C TRP A 313 -29.86 -1.01 -10.71
N LEU A 314 -29.00 -0.01 -10.54
CA LEU A 314 -27.63 -0.26 -10.12
C LEU A 314 -27.55 -0.82 -8.69
N ILE A 315 -26.58 -1.70 -8.47
CA ILE A 315 -26.06 -2.04 -7.14
C ILE A 315 -24.55 -1.83 -7.17
N HIS A 316 -24.02 -0.99 -6.30
CA HIS A 316 -22.60 -0.66 -6.33
C HIS A 316 -22.05 -0.23 -4.99
N CYS A 317 -20.72 -0.30 -4.82
CA CYS A 317 -20.05 0.34 -3.69
C CYS A 317 -20.11 1.86 -3.83
N HIS A 318 -20.36 2.58 -2.74
CA HIS A 318 -20.47 4.04 -2.68
C HIS A 318 -19.15 4.71 -2.20
N ILE A 319 -18.06 3.95 -2.17
CA ILE A 319 -16.70 4.48 -2.05
C ILE A 319 -16.19 4.62 -3.49
N ALA A 320 -15.89 5.85 -3.90
CA ALA A 320 -15.63 6.20 -5.30
C ALA A 320 -14.50 5.37 -5.94
N ASP A 321 -13.40 5.18 -5.20
CA ASP A 321 -12.25 4.37 -5.64
C ASP A 321 -12.63 2.91 -5.93
N HIS A 322 -13.62 2.37 -5.22
CA HIS A 322 -14.05 0.98 -5.38
C HIS A 322 -14.95 0.77 -6.61
N MET A 323 -15.25 1.84 -7.35
CA MET A 323 -16.01 1.85 -8.61
C MET A 323 -15.10 2.04 -9.83
N MET A 324 -13.80 1.78 -9.68
CA MET A 324 -12.79 2.02 -10.70
C MET A 324 -12.01 0.72 -10.98
N ASN A 325 -11.51 0.60 -12.22
CA ASN A 325 -10.51 -0.38 -12.61
C ASN A 325 -9.20 0.37 -12.72
N GLY A 326 -8.40 0.32 -11.66
CA GLY A 326 -7.27 1.23 -11.56
C GLY A 326 -7.73 2.67 -11.47
N ARG A 327 -7.13 3.56 -12.26
CA ARG A 327 -7.51 4.99 -12.33
C ARG A 327 -8.66 5.31 -13.29
N SER A 328 -9.27 4.31 -13.93
CA SER A 328 -10.33 4.52 -14.92
C SER A 328 -11.66 3.94 -14.44
N GLY A 329 -12.71 4.76 -14.45
CA GLY A 329 -14.09 4.34 -14.21
C GLY A 329 -14.91 4.37 -15.50
N PRO A 330 -16.01 3.61 -15.60
CA PRO A 330 -16.55 2.72 -14.57
C PRO A 330 -15.82 1.37 -14.47
N GLY A 331 -15.67 0.87 -13.24
CA GLY A 331 -15.04 -0.41 -12.90
C GLY A 331 -15.43 -0.88 -11.50
N GLY A 332 -14.71 -1.86 -10.97
CA GLY A 332 -14.83 -2.32 -9.59
C GLY A 332 -16.17 -2.97 -9.23
N LEU A 333 -16.65 -2.63 -8.03
CA LEU A 333 -17.87 -3.15 -7.40
C LEU A 333 -19.13 -2.50 -7.96
N ILE A 334 -19.42 -2.72 -9.24
CA ILE A 334 -20.66 -2.28 -9.90
C ILE A 334 -21.38 -3.49 -10.47
N SER A 335 -22.67 -3.62 -10.23
CA SER A 335 -23.57 -4.57 -10.89
C SER A 335 -24.98 -3.95 -10.98
N ALA A 336 -26.00 -4.76 -11.26
CA ALA A 336 -27.38 -4.29 -11.28
C ALA A 336 -28.37 -5.33 -10.75
N VAL A 337 -29.48 -4.87 -10.18
CA VAL A 337 -30.73 -5.60 -10.05
C VAL A 337 -31.51 -5.42 -11.36
N GLN A 338 -31.67 -6.50 -12.12
CA GLN A 338 -32.33 -6.48 -13.43
C GLN A 338 -33.66 -7.21 -13.37
N TYR A 339 -34.76 -6.52 -13.66
CA TYR A 339 -36.07 -7.14 -13.76
C TYR A 339 -36.16 -8.00 -15.03
N GLU A 340 -36.79 -9.18 -14.94
CA GLU A 340 -37.04 -10.02 -16.11
C GLU A 340 -37.84 -9.26 -17.18
N GLY A 341 -37.40 -9.37 -18.44
CA GLY A 341 -37.96 -8.63 -19.56
C GLY A 341 -37.46 -7.19 -19.68
N ALA A 342 -36.73 -6.65 -18.71
CA ALA A 342 -36.11 -5.33 -18.83
C ALA A 342 -34.86 -5.39 -19.74
N PRO A 343 -34.61 -4.35 -20.56
CA PRO A 343 -33.43 -4.31 -21.43
C PRO A 343 -32.15 -4.38 -20.60
N GLU A 344 -31.15 -5.11 -21.12
CA GLU A 344 -29.83 -5.20 -20.52
C GLU A 344 -29.08 -3.88 -20.69
N ARG A 345 -29.09 -3.07 -19.62
CA ARG A 345 -28.49 -1.73 -19.60
C ARG A 345 -27.16 -1.67 -18.85
N LEU A 346 -26.82 -2.70 -18.08
CA LEU A 346 -25.56 -2.73 -17.32
C LEU A 346 -24.32 -2.58 -18.23
N PRO A 347 -24.24 -3.21 -19.43
CA PRO A 347 -23.14 -2.99 -20.36
C PRO A 347 -23.08 -1.57 -20.95
N LEU A 348 -24.21 -0.85 -21.01
CA LEU A 348 -24.25 0.51 -21.56
C LEU A 348 -23.47 1.52 -20.71
N LEU A 349 -23.29 1.23 -19.40
CA LEU A 349 -22.45 2.07 -18.55
C LEU A 349 -20.98 2.09 -19.00
N ALA A 350 -20.48 1.00 -19.60
CA ALA A 350 -19.12 0.93 -20.12
C ALA A 350 -18.95 1.75 -21.42
N SER A 351 -20.05 2.03 -22.12
CA SER A 351 -20.04 2.86 -23.34
C SER A 351 -20.20 4.35 -23.06
N ALA A 352 -20.46 4.72 -21.81
CA ALA A 352 -20.65 6.09 -21.39
C ALA A 352 -19.48 6.47 -20.49
N ASP A 353 -18.71 7.48 -20.90
CA ASP A 353 -17.57 8.03 -20.15
C ASP A 353 -18.05 8.85 -18.93
N VAL A 354 -18.97 8.28 -18.13
CA VAL A 354 -19.75 9.01 -17.11
C VAL A 354 -18.92 9.31 -15.86
N MET A 355 -17.79 8.62 -15.68
CA MET A 355 -16.95 8.71 -14.47
C MET A 355 -15.48 9.00 -14.78
N ALA A 356 -15.16 9.47 -16.00
CA ALA A 356 -13.81 9.90 -16.35
C ALA A 356 -13.44 11.18 -15.59
N MET A 357 -12.57 11.07 -14.60
CA MET A 357 -11.94 12.23 -13.96
C MET A 357 -10.66 12.60 -14.74
N GLY A 358 -10.83 13.24 -15.92
CA GLY A 358 -9.73 13.76 -16.76
C GLY A 358 -10.24 14.37 -18.08
N PRO A 359 -9.55 15.38 -18.66
CA PRO A 359 -10.01 16.06 -19.88
C PRO A 359 -9.98 15.12 -21.10
N PRO A 360 -10.79 15.39 -22.14
CA PRO A 360 -11.16 14.43 -23.17
C PRO A 360 -9.98 13.93 -23.99
N ALA A 361 -10.05 12.64 -24.34
CA ALA A 361 -9.04 11.88 -25.06
C ALA A 361 -8.70 12.48 -26.43
N ALA A 362 -7.40 12.59 -26.71
CA ALA A 362 -6.87 12.63 -28.07
C ALA A 362 -6.27 11.25 -28.39
N ASP A 363 -6.93 10.56 -29.31
CA ASP A 363 -6.36 9.72 -30.36
C ASP A 363 -5.53 8.51 -29.90
N ALA A 364 -6.21 7.38 -29.68
CA ALA A 364 -5.57 6.09 -29.43
C ALA A 364 -5.12 5.41 -30.75
N SER A 365 -3.86 4.97 -30.77
CA SER A 365 -3.40 3.85 -31.60
C SER A 365 -2.66 2.84 -30.70
N PRO A 366 -2.86 1.52 -30.86
CA PRO A 366 -2.33 0.52 -29.95
C PRO A 366 -0.88 0.18 -30.29
N SER A 367 0.02 0.21 -29.30
CA SER A 367 1.31 -0.44 -29.40
C SER A 367 1.58 -1.29 -28.15
N GLU A 368 1.92 -2.53 -28.43
CA GLU A 368 2.32 -3.60 -27.51
C GLU A 368 3.50 -3.20 -26.61
N GLY A 369 3.59 -3.88 -25.46
CA GLY A 369 4.78 -3.93 -24.62
C GLY A 369 4.51 -3.45 -23.20
N GLY A 370 4.63 -4.37 -22.24
CA GLY A 370 4.35 -4.10 -20.83
C GLY A 370 5.11 -2.91 -20.26
N SER A 371 4.48 -2.15 -19.38
CA SER A 371 5.15 -1.09 -18.63
C SER A 371 4.49 -0.85 -17.28
N THR A 372 5.29 -0.92 -16.23
CA THR A 372 5.28 -0.04 -15.05
C THR A 372 4.43 1.23 -15.25
N ILE A 373 3.40 1.47 -14.42
CA ILE A 373 2.55 2.67 -14.54
C ILE A 373 3.27 3.90 -14.00
N VAL A 374 4.06 4.44 -14.91
CA VAL A 374 4.54 5.80 -15.05
C VAL A 374 3.46 6.53 -15.84
N GLY A 375 2.93 7.66 -15.34
CA GLY A 375 2.07 8.53 -16.17
C GLY A 375 2.85 9.07 -17.37
N PRO A 376 2.24 9.80 -18.33
CA PRO A 376 3.05 10.48 -19.34
C PRO A 376 4.03 11.44 -18.63
N PRO A 377 5.31 11.47 -19.02
CA PRO A 377 6.28 12.39 -18.45
C PRO A 377 5.75 13.83 -18.49
N LEU A 378 5.97 14.60 -17.43
CA LEU A 378 5.65 16.02 -17.45
C LEU A 378 6.38 16.68 -18.62
N LYS A 379 5.69 17.53 -19.38
CA LYS A 379 6.32 18.28 -20.49
C LYS A 379 7.61 18.93 -20.00
N ARG A 380 8.72 18.74 -20.73
CA ARG A 380 10.05 19.30 -20.39
C ARG A 380 10.00 20.76 -19.97
N SER A 381 9.26 21.57 -20.71
CA SER A 381 9.06 22.99 -20.41
C SER A 381 8.42 23.20 -19.04
N THR A 382 7.36 22.45 -18.73
CA THR A 382 6.67 22.49 -17.43
C THR A 382 7.61 22.08 -16.31
N THR A 383 8.34 20.96 -16.46
CA THR A 383 9.28 20.48 -15.44
C THR A 383 10.40 21.49 -15.17
N TRP A 384 10.97 22.08 -16.20
CA TRP A 384 12.03 23.08 -16.05
C TRP A 384 11.53 24.36 -15.40
N ILE A 385 10.32 24.81 -15.74
CA ILE A 385 9.68 25.97 -15.10
C ILE A 385 9.43 25.67 -13.62
N LEU A 386 8.89 24.50 -13.29
CA LEU A 386 8.60 24.12 -11.91
C LEU A 386 9.87 23.94 -11.08
N GLY A 387 10.93 23.33 -11.64
CA GLY A 387 12.24 23.25 -10.98
C GLY A 387 12.89 24.62 -10.78
N ALA A 388 12.71 25.56 -11.72
CA ALA A 388 13.13 26.94 -11.55
C ALA A 388 12.35 27.65 -10.44
N ILE A 389 11.02 27.46 -10.38
CA ILE A 389 10.17 28.00 -9.30
C ILE A 389 10.63 27.45 -7.95
N ALA A 390 10.84 26.14 -7.84
CA ALA A 390 11.33 25.49 -6.63
C ALA A 390 12.67 26.10 -6.16
N GLY A 391 13.64 26.29 -7.06
CA GLY A 391 14.91 26.95 -6.72
C GLY A 391 14.78 28.43 -6.37
N LEU A 392 13.86 29.17 -7.00
CA LEU A 392 13.63 30.59 -6.74
C LEU A 392 13.01 30.87 -5.37
N THR A 393 12.31 29.91 -4.78
CA THR A 393 11.70 30.09 -3.45
C THR A 393 12.72 30.41 -2.35
N ILE A 394 14.01 30.10 -2.54
CA ILE A 394 15.09 30.49 -1.62
C ILE A 394 15.16 32.00 -1.38
N PHE A 395 14.74 32.79 -2.38
CA PHE A 395 14.69 34.25 -2.29
C PHE A 395 13.60 34.76 -1.36
N PHE A 396 12.63 33.94 -0.93
CA PHE A 396 11.69 34.34 0.11
C PHE A 396 12.33 34.38 1.49
N GLY A 397 13.38 33.57 1.73
CA GLY A 397 14.10 33.54 3.00
C GLY A 397 15.19 34.61 3.15
N LEU A 398 15.82 34.98 2.05
CA LEU A 398 16.98 35.88 2.05
C LEU A 398 16.74 37.35 2.45
N PRO A 399 15.54 37.95 2.32
CA PRO A 399 15.25 39.30 2.81
C PRO A 399 15.53 39.47 4.30
N PHE A 400 15.54 38.39 5.08
CA PHE A 400 15.95 38.43 6.49
C PHE A 400 17.42 38.85 6.69
N ALA A 401 18.27 38.70 5.67
CA ALA A 401 19.66 39.18 5.69
C ALA A 401 19.74 40.72 5.66
N ALA A 402 18.67 41.40 5.25
CA ALA A 402 18.57 42.87 5.26
C ALA A 402 18.06 43.42 6.60
N LEU A 403 17.51 42.56 7.47
CA LEU A 403 16.97 42.99 8.77
C LEU A 403 18.08 43.40 9.72
N ARG A 404 17.99 44.63 10.21
CA ARG A 404 18.98 45.22 11.11
C ARG A 404 18.79 44.84 12.57
N ASN A 405 17.55 44.54 13.01
CA ASN A 405 17.20 44.27 14.41
C ASN A 405 16.22 43.10 14.54
N VAL A 406 16.70 41.86 14.70
CA VAL A 406 15.86 40.68 14.95
C VAL A 406 16.13 40.14 16.35
N ALA A 407 15.07 39.89 17.13
CA ALA A 407 15.21 39.35 18.48
C ALA A 407 15.79 37.92 18.47
N PRO A 408 16.72 37.55 19.37
CA PRO A 408 17.32 36.22 19.42
C PRO A 408 16.30 35.07 19.52
N LYS A 409 15.17 35.30 20.22
CA LYS A 409 14.07 34.34 20.30
C LYS A 409 13.42 34.04 18.94
N GLY A 410 13.24 35.07 18.10
CA GLY A 410 12.68 34.90 16.76
C GLY A 410 13.60 34.09 15.84
N ILE A 411 14.91 34.34 15.91
CA ILE A 411 15.92 33.57 15.18
C ILE A 411 15.90 32.10 15.63
N ALA A 412 15.82 31.84 16.94
CA ALA A 412 15.74 30.48 17.48
C ALA A 412 14.47 29.73 17.03
N LEU A 413 13.31 30.38 17.04
CA LEU A 413 12.05 29.76 16.61
C LEU A 413 12.05 29.42 15.11
N LEU A 414 12.47 30.36 14.27
CA LEU A 414 12.51 30.16 12.82
C LEU A 414 13.50 29.04 12.43
N ASN A 415 14.67 29.03 13.07
CA ASN A 415 15.66 27.96 12.90
C ASN A 415 15.09 26.58 13.33
N ALA A 416 14.32 26.53 14.40
CA ALA A 416 13.70 25.31 14.88
C ALA A 416 12.57 24.80 13.95
N ILE A 417 11.73 25.68 13.42
CA ILE A 417 10.72 25.34 12.41
C ILE A 417 11.38 24.76 11.15
N ALA A 418 12.47 25.38 10.68
CA ALA A 418 13.24 24.88 9.54
C ALA A 418 13.77 23.46 9.79
N ILE A 419 14.32 23.19 10.98
CA ILE A 419 14.77 21.84 11.38
C ILE A 419 13.60 20.83 11.36
N GLY A 420 12.41 21.23 11.82
CA GLY A 420 11.22 20.38 11.80
C GLY A 420 10.79 19.95 10.40
N VAL A 421 10.72 20.90 9.46
CA VAL A 421 10.41 20.63 8.04
C VAL A 421 11.47 19.70 7.43
N LEU A 422 12.75 19.97 7.73
CA LEU A 422 13.88 19.16 7.27
C LEU A 422 13.82 17.70 7.75
N PHE A 423 13.38 17.46 8.99
CA PHE A 423 13.20 16.10 9.50
C PHE A 423 12.10 15.34 8.76
N PHE A 424 11.00 16.01 8.43
CA PHE A 424 9.93 15.41 7.63
C PHE A 424 10.44 15.02 6.23
N LEU A 425 11.11 15.95 5.54
CA LEU A 425 11.66 15.70 4.20
C LEU A 425 12.72 14.60 4.20
N LEU A 426 13.57 14.55 5.23
CA LEU A 426 14.54 13.47 5.38
C LEU A 426 13.86 12.09 5.44
N PHE A 427 12.79 11.98 6.25
CA PHE A 427 12.04 10.74 6.37
C PHE A 427 11.42 10.32 5.03
N ASP A 428 10.80 11.27 4.33
CA ASP A 428 10.13 11.00 3.05
C ASP A 428 11.11 10.57 1.95
N ILE A 429 12.24 11.28 1.80
CA ILE A 429 13.29 10.93 0.82
C ILE A 429 13.88 9.55 1.11
N LEU A 430 14.16 9.23 2.39
CA LEU A 430 14.71 7.92 2.77
C LEU A 430 13.71 6.80 2.48
N ARG A 431 12.42 7.02 2.74
CA ARG A 431 11.36 6.08 2.40
C ARG A 431 11.33 5.80 0.90
N GLN A 432 11.28 6.85 0.08
CA GLN A 432 11.23 6.72 -1.39
C GLN A 432 12.49 6.08 -1.96
N ALA A 433 13.67 6.44 -1.47
CA ALA A 433 14.92 5.80 -1.87
C ALA A 433 14.97 4.31 -1.47
N GLY A 434 14.23 3.92 -0.43
CA GLY A 434 14.15 2.56 0.08
C GLY A 434 13.20 1.66 -0.71
N GLU A 435 12.18 2.21 -1.40
CA GLU A 435 11.18 1.43 -2.14
C GLU A 435 11.81 0.51 -3.21
N PRO A 436 12.73 0.98 -4.09
CA PRO A 436 13.39 0.10 -5.05
C PRO A 436 14.22 -0.99 -4.39
N VAL A 437 14.85 -0.69 -3.24
CA VAL A 437 15.65 -1.65 -2.47
C VAL A 437 14.76 -2.73 -1.86
N ALA A 438 13.60 -2.35 -1.31
CA ALA A 438 12.62 -3.25 -0.73
C ALA A 438 11.98 -4.16 -1.80
N ALA A 439 11.63 -3.59 -2.96
CA ALA A 439 11.14 -4.35 -4.11
C ALA A 439 12.18 -5.38 -4.61
N ALA A 440 13.45 -4.98 -4.73
CA ALA A 440 14.51 -5.90 -5.11
C ALA A 440 14.76 -7.00 -4.06
N LEU A 441 14.63 -6.69 -2.76
CA LEU A 441 14.72 -7.68 -1.69
C LEU A 441 13.58 -8.71 -1.78
N GLN A 442 12.38 -8.26 -2.11
CA GLN A 442 11.22 -9.13 -2.29
C GLN A 442 11.45 -10.12 -3.45
N LEU A 443 11.97 -9.65 -4.59
CA LEU A 443 12.33 -10.52 -5.71
C LEU A 443 13.38 -11.58 -5.31
N VAL A 444 14.35 -11.23 -4.46
CA VAL A 444 15.32 -12.20 -3.92
C VAL A 444 14.65 -13.25 -3.03
N ARG A 445 13.67 -12.85 -2.22
CA ARG A 445 12.88 -13.79 -1.39
C ARG A 445 12.06 -14.75 -2.25
N GLU A 446 11.63 -14.30 -3.42
CA GLU A 446 10.92 -15.09 -4.44
C GLU A 446 11.85 -15.94 -5.33
N GLY A 447 13.15 -15.98 -5.03
CA GLY A 447 14.14 -16.84 -5.70
C GLY A 447 14.94 -16.18 -6.83
N ALA A 448 14.79 -14.87 -7.06
CA ALA A 448 15.61 -14.14 -8.02
C ALA A 448 17.07 -14.00 -7.54
N ARG A 449 17.98 -13.76 -8.49
CA ARG A 449 19.40 -13.52 -8.18
C ARG A 449 19.56 -12.19 -7.45
N GLY A 450 20.24 -12.19 -6.30
CA GLY A 450 20.43 -11.01 -5.46
C GLY A 450 21.36 -9.90 -5.97
N GLY A 451 21.81 -9.95 -7.22
CA GLY A 451 22.73 -8.94 -7.76
C GLY A 451 22.16 -7.52 -7.78
N GLU A 452 20.88 -7.38 -8.16
CA GLU A 452 20.19 -6.09 -8.20
C GLU A 452 19.90 -5.54 -6.80
N PHE A 453 19.46 -6.39 -5.87
CA PHE A 453 19.30 -6.00 -4.47
C PHE A 453 20.62 -5.48 -3.87
N VAL A 454 21.72 -6.21 -4.08
CA VAL A 454 23.05 -5.81 -3.57
C VAL A 454 23.51 -4.50 -4.21
N SER A 455 23.30 -4.29 -5.52
CA SER A 455 23.71 -3.06 -6.19
C SER A 455 22.91 -1.84 -5.72
N LEU A 456 21.59 -1.97 -5.57
CA LEU A 456 20.72 -0.91 -5.05
C LEU A 456 21.02 -0.60 -3.59
N LEU A 457 21.19 -1.62 -2.73
CA LEU A 457 21.55 -1.44 -1.32
C LEU A 457 22.92 -0.77 -1.17
N THR A 458 23.91 -1.20 -1.96
CA THR A 458 25.25 -0.60 -1.95
C THR A 458 25.17 0.86 -2.38
N THR A 459 24.39 1.16 -3.43
CA THR A 459 24.18 2.51 -3.93
C THR A 459 23.49 3.38 -2.88
N TYR A 460 22.48 2.85 -2.19
CA TYR A 460 21.77 3.54 -1.12
C TYR A 460 22.73 3.96 0.01
N VAL A 461 23.53 3.02 0.51
CA VAL A 461 24.49 3.29 1.60
C VAL A 461 25.62 4.22 1.14
N ALA A 462 26.15 4.00 -0.07
CA ALA A 462 27.22 4.81 -0.63
C ALA A 462 26.76 6.25 -0.90
N GLY A 463 25.55 6.44 -1.42
CA GLY A 463 24.97 7.75 -1.66
C GLY A 463 24.73 8.52 -0.36
N LEU A 464 24.16 7.86 0.66
CA LEU A 464 24.00 8.44 2.00
C LEU A 464 25.34 8.88 2.60
N ALA A 465 26.37 8.01 2.50
CA ALA A 465 27.71 8.32 2.97
C ALA A 465 28.35 9.46 2.16
N ALA A 466 28.17 9.49 0.85
CA ALA A 466 28.70 10.54 -0.02
C ALA A 466 28.05 11.90 0.28
N GLY A 467 26.73 11.93 0.50
CA GLY A 467 26.03 13.14 0.93
C GLY A 467 26.52 13.63 2.29
N LEU A 468 26.53 12.75 3.30
CA LEU A 468 26.88 13.15 4.67
C LEU A 468 28.38 13.44 4.84
N VAL A 469 29.25 12.51 4.47
CA VAL A 469 30.71 12.62 4.67
C VAL A 469 31.34 13.55 3.63
N GLY A 470 30.85 13.52 2.39
CA GLY A 470 31.32 14.40 1.34
C GLY A 470 31.10 15.87 1.67
N LEU A 471 29.92 16.25 2.17
CA LEU A 471 29.68 17.62 2.63
C LEU A 471 30.55 17.99 3.85
N VAL A 472 30.80 17.08 4.79
CA VAL A 472 31.71 17.35 5.92
C VAL A 472 33.13 17.65 5.43
N TYR A 473 33.63 16.87 4.47
CA TYR A 473 34.97 17.07 3.91
C TYR A 473 35.06 18.34 3.06
N PHE A 474 34.06 18.56 2.20
CA PHE A 474 33.93 19.77 1.40
C PHE A 474 33.87 21.02 2.28
N SER A 475 33.00 21.02 3.29
CA SER A 475 32.86 22.10 4.28
C SER A 475 34.19 22.37 4.97
N LYS A 476 34.87 21.35 5.53
CA LYS A 476 36.19 21.52 6.16
C LYS A 476 37.22 22.15 5.21
N ASN A 477 37.29 21.70 3.96
CA ASN A 477 38.30 22.14 3.02
C ASN A 477 38.01 23.55 2.46
N VAL A 478 36.75 23.85 2.18
CA VAL A 478 36.32 25.16 1.68
C VAL A 478 36.40 26.19 2.81
N VAL A 479 35.89 25.87 4.00
CA VAL A 479 36.02 26.72 5.20
C VAL A 479 37.48 26.96 5.56
N ALA A 480 38.36 25.95 5.45
CA ALA A 480 39.79 26.13 5.68
C ALA A 480 40.42 27.12 4.69
N ARG A 481 40.08 27.01 3.39
CA ARG A 481 40.55 27.97 2.36
C ARG A 481 40.07 29.40 2.65
N TYR A 482 38.82 29.58 3.06
CA TYR A 482 38.29 30.90 3.43
C TYR A 482 38.86 31.43 4.76
N ARG A 483 39.12 30.56 5.74
CA ARG A 483 39.83 30.91 6.99
C ARG A 483 41.26 31.36 6.75
N HIS A 484 41.95 30.75 5.78
CA HIS A 484 43.31 31.16 5.39
C HIS A 484 43.33 32.49 4.61
N ALA A 485 42.25 32.82 3.88
CA ALA A 485 42.11 34.10 3.20
C ALA A 485 41.67 35.26 4.12
N ALA A 486 41.08 34.95 5.28
CA ALA A 486 40.67 35.94 6.28
C ALA A 486 41.86 36.31 7.20
N ALA A 487 42.35 37.54 7.10
CA ALA A 487 43.39 38.06 7.99
C ALA A 487 42.92 37.98 9.46
N GLY A 488 43.55 37.11 10.26
CA GLY A 488 43.31 36.99 11.71
C GLY A 488 42.40 35.85 12.18
N GLY A 489 41.98 34.92 11.30
CA GLY A 489 41.29 33.68 11.70
C GLY A 489 39.81 33.81 12.11
N VAL A 490 39.26 35.02 12.08
CA VAL A 490 37.83 35.31 12.26
C VAL A 490 37.15 35.39 10.90
N VAL A 491 36.24 34.46 10.61
CA VAL A 491 35.50 34.42 9.34
C VAL A 491 34.46 35.55 9.32
N SER A 492 34.45 36.38 8.27
CA SER A 492 33.45 37.44 8.16
C SER A 492 32.03 36.85 8.00
N PRO A 493 30.98 37.53 8.49
CA PRO A 493 29.59 37.11 8.32
C PRO A 493 29.21 36.77 6.87
N MET A 494 29.74 37.54 5.90
CA MET A 494 29.53 37.32 4.47
C MET A 494 30.25 36.07 3.94
N ALA A 495 31.48 35.81 4.39
CA ALA A 495 32.20 34.60 4.03
C ALA A 495 31.50 33.35 4.60
N LEU A 496 30.97 33.45 5.83
CA LEU A 496 30.19 32.39 6.45
C LEU A 496 28.87 32.13 5.69
N ALA A 497 28.11 33.18 5.36
CA ALA A 497 26.89 33.08 4.57
C ALA A 497 27.15 32.50 3.16
N THR A 498 28.26 32.87 2.52
CA THR A 498 28.66 32.33 1.20
C THR A 498 29.00 30.84 1.28
N THR A 499 29.66 30.41 2.36
CA THR A 499 29.97 29.00 2.57
C THR A 499 28.69 28.19 2.79
N ILE A 500 27.76 28.72 3.59
CA ILE A 500 26.45 28.11 3.84
C ILE A 500 25.66 28.00 2.52
N ALA A 501 25.63 29.07 1.72
CA ALA A 501 24.99 29.07 0.41
C ALA A 501 25.60 28.04 -0.57
N LEU A 502 26.94 27.84 -0.55
CA LEU A 502 27.60 26.81 -1.36
C LEU A 502 27.23 25.39 -0.94
N GLY A 503 27.17 25.13 0.38
CA GLY A 503 26.75 23.83 0.91
C GLY A 503 25.29 23.52 0.59
N ILE A 504 24.41 24.51 0.78
CA ILE A 504 22.99 24.44 0.42
C ILE A 504 22.81 24.27 -1.09
N GLY A 505 23.57 24.98 -1.91
CA GLY A 505 23.52 24.82 -3.37
C GLY A 505 23.87 23.40 -3.83
N ALA A 506 24.82 22.74 -3.18
CA ALA A 506 25.14 21.33 -3.49
C ALA A 506 24.00 20.37 -3.10
N HIS A 507 23.31 20.64 -2.00
CA HIS A 507 22.10 19.93 -1.56
C HIS A 507 20.95 20.14 -2.57
N ASN A 508 20.66 21.40 -2.92
CA ASN A 508 19.61 21.80 -3.86
C ASN A 508 19.81 21.25 -5.27
N PHE A 509 21.06 21.01 -5.67
CA PHE A 509 21.36 20.29 -6.90
C PHE A 509 20.79 18.86 -6.90
N SER A 510 20.92 18.15 -5.78
CA SER A 510 20.43 16.77 -5.65
C SER A 510 18.90 16.69 -5.57
N GLU A 511 18.25 17.69 -4.96
CA GLU A 511 16.80 17.87 -5.02
C GLU A 511 16.29 18.10 -6.44
N GLY A 512 17.02 18.95 -7.19
CA GLY A 512 16.76 19.19 -8.59
C GLY A 512 16.78 17.89 -9.39
N LEU A 513 17.82 17.06 -9.20
CA LEU A 513 17.95 15.76 -9.87
C LEU A 513 16.74 14.85 -9.58
N ALA A 514 16.26 14.82 -8.34
CA ALA A 514 15.08 14.05 -7.94
C ALA A 514 13.78 14.55 -8.61
N ILE A 515 13.55 15.86 -8.68
CA ILE A 515 12.40 16.45 -9.41
C ILE A 515 12.46 16.06 -10.89
N GLY A 516 13.64 16.23 -11.50
CA GLY A 516 13.84 15.94 -12.93
C GLY A 516 13.60 14.48 -13.26
N GLN A 517 14.10 13.57 -12.41
CA GLN A 517 13.87 12.13 -12.54
C GLN A 517 12.39 11.78 -12.42
N SER A 518 11.74 12.20 -11.34
CA SER A 518 10.33 11.89 -11.07
C SER A 518 9.42 12.37 -12.19
N ALA A 519 9.71 13.56 -12.74
CA ALA A 519 8.99 14.11 -13.88
C ALA A 519 9.25 13.35 -15.19
N ALA A 520 10.48 12.86 -15.42
CA ALA A 520 10.84 12.10 -16.61
C ALA A 520 10.30 10.67 -16.59
N THR A 521 10.20 10.07 -15.40
CA THR A 521 9.55 8.78 -15.17
C THR A 521 8.06 8.94 -14.92
N GLY A 522 7.44 10.07 -15.32
CA GLY A 522 6.00 10.33 -15.23
C GLY A 522 5.33 10.05 -13.88
N ALA A 523 6.12 10.09 -12.81
CA ALA A 523 5.65 10.17 -11.43
C ALA A 523 5.24 11.63 -11.17
N VAL A 524 4.23 12.10 -11.91
CA VAL A 524 3.77 13.50 -11.91
C VAL A 524 3.45 13.98 -10.50
N GLN A 525 2.78 13.11 -9.74
CA GLN A 525 2.42 13.31 -8.35
C GLN A 525 3.62 13.55 -7.45
N LEU A 526 4.58 12.64 -7.53
CA LEU A 526 5.84 12.76 -6.81
C LEU A 526 6.60 14.01 -7.25
N ALA A 527 6.66 14.31 -8.54
CA ALA A 527 7.34 15.51 -9.03
C ALA A 527 6.70 16.80 -8.46
N VAL A 528 5.38 16.91 -8.47
CA VAL A 528 4.64 18.07 -7.93
C VAL A 528 4.84 18.18 -6.41
N LEU A 529 4.75 17.07 -5.69
CA LEU A 529 5.02 17.02 -4.25
C LEU A 529 6.45 17.48 -3.93
N LEU A 530 7.45 16.94 -4.62
CA LEU A 530 8.85 17.33 -4.46
C LEU A 530 9.06 18.81 -4.80
N ILE A 531 8.40 19.34 -5.83
CA ILE A 531 8.49 20.77 -6.19
C ILE A 531 7.93 21.66 -5.09
N VAL A 532 6.78 21.31 -4.51
CA VAL A 532 6.16 22.09 -3.42
C VAL A 532 6.95 21.95 -2.13
N GLY A 533 7.31 20.72 -1.75
CA GLY A 533 8.08 20.41 -0.55
C GLY A 533 9.46 21.05 -0.57
N PHE A 534 10.21 20.90 -1.67
CA PHE A 534 11.52 21.55 -1.85
C PHE A 534 11.38 23.07 -2.00
N GLY A 535 10.30 23.58 -2.59
CA GLY A 535 10.03 25.02 -2.59
C GLY A 535 9.85 25.60 -1.18
N LEU A 536 9.07 24.95 -0.33
CA LEU A 536 8.91 25.36 1.07
C LEU A 536 10.22 25.21 1.86
N HIS A 537 10.97 24.15 1.58
CA HIS A 537 12.27 23.91 2.19
C HIS A 537 13.31 24.97 1.81
N ASN A 538 13.48 25.26 0.52
CA ASN A 538 14.41 26.26 0.00
C ASN A 538 14.13 27.64 0.59
N MET A 539 12.85 28.00 0.79
CA MET A 539 12.51 29.22 1.52
C MET A 539 13.15 29.24 2.93
N THR A 540 13.09 28.13 3.66
CA THR A 540 13.71 28.04 4.99
C THR A 540 15.24 28.03 4.97
N GLU A 541 15.85 27.47 3.94
CA GLU A 541 17.30 27.53 3.72
C GLU A 541 17.78 28.95 3.42
N GLY A 542 16.97 29.76 2.74
CA GLY A 542 17.19 31.19 2.58
C GLY A 542 17.35 31.91 3.91
N PHE A 543 16.60 31.52 4.95
CA PHE A 543 16.82 32.02 6.32
C PHE A 543 18.16 31.56 6.89
N GLY A 544 18.54 30.30 6.67
CA GLY A 544 19.83 29.75 7.09
C GLY A 544 21.03 30.50 6.49
N ILE A 545 20.94 30.85 5.21
CA ILE A 545 21.95 31.67 4.51
C ILE A 545 21.96 33.11 5.06
N ALA A 546 20.78 33.65 5.38
CA ALA A 546 20.63 35.00 5.90
C ALA A 546 21.06 35.16 7.38
N ALA A 547 20.96 34.10 8.17
CA ALA A 547 21.14 34.15 9.62
C ALA A 547 22.48 34.73 10.09
N PRO A 548 23.65 34.41 9.48
CA PRO A 548 24.92 35.05 9.85
C PRO A 548 24.97 36.56 9.60
N LEU A 549 24.15 37.06 8.67
CA LEU A 549 24.13 38.46 8.23
C LEU A 549 23.09 39.31 8.99
N ALA A 550 22.10 38.65 9.60
CA ALA A 550 21.08 39.31 10.40
C ALA A 550 21.72 40.00 11.60
N GLY A 551 21.46 41.31 11.77
CA GLY A 551 22.01 42.10 12.87
C GLY A 551 23.44 42.63 12.67
N THR A 552 24.12 42.35 11.55
CA THR A 552 25.48 42.85 11.27
C THR A 552 25.51 44.11 10.38
N GLY A 553 24.43 44.91 10.38
CA GLY A 553 24.28 46.13 9.56
C GLY A 553 23.44 45.96 8.28
N GLY A 554 23.07 44.72 7.93
CA GLY A 554 22.23 44.35 6.78
C GLY A 554 23.02 44.19 5.48
N ALA A 555 22.80 43.09 4.76
CA ALA A 555 23.43 42.84 3.48
C ALA A 555 22.79 43.66 2.35
N GLY A 556 23.62 44.18 1.43
CA GLY A 556 23.12 44.88 0.24
C GLY A 556 22.41 43.94 -0.74
N ILE A 557 21.50 44.49 -1.56
CA ILE A 557 20.67 43.73 -2.52
C ILE A 557 21.54 42.86 -3.45
N ALA A 558 22.67 43.37 -3.94
CA ALA A 558 23.58 42.61 -4.79
C ALA A 558 24.16 41.36 -4.09
N ALA A 559 24.43 41.44 -2.79
CA ALA A 559 24.92 40.29 -2.01
C ALA A 559 23.80 39.27 -1.77
N ILE A 560 22.58 39.72 -1.49
CA ILE A 560 21.39 38.88 -1.35
C ILE A 560 21.11 38.12 -2.65
N VAL A 561 21.13 38.82 -3.79
CA VAL A 561 20.95 38.21 -5.12
C VAL A 561 22.01 37.15 -5.38
N ARG A 562 23.28 37.46 -5.10
CA ARG A 562 24.38 36.51 -5.29
C ARG A 562 24.22 35.26 -4.43
N LEU A 563 23.85 35.41 -3.16
CA LEU A 563 23.65 34.30 -2.24
C LEU A 563 22.49 33.40 -2.68
N GLY A 564 21.39 33.97 -3.15
CA GLY A 564 20.26 33.20 -3.66
C GLY A 564 20.54 32.49 -4.98
N ILE A 565 21.36 33.08 -5.87
CA ILE A 565 21.81 32.36 -7.08
C ILE A 565 22.68 31.17 -6.69
N ILE A 566 23.62 31.34 -5.75
CA ILE A 566 24.52 30.26 -5.31
C ILE A 566 23.70 29.11 -4.67
N GLY A 567 22.71 29.44 -3.85
CA GLY A 567 21.89 28.45 -3.14
C GLY A 567 20.78 27.82 -3.98
N GLY A 568 20.08 28.57 -4.83
CA GLY A 568 18.85 28.11 -5.50
C GLY A 568 19.00 27.75 -6.98
N ALA A 569 19.95 28.33 -7.73
CA ALA A 569 20.15 27.98 -9.13
C ALA A 569 20.51 26.49 -9.37
N PRO A 570 21.25 25.82 -8.46
CA PRO A 570 21.54 24.40 -8.62
C PRO A 570 20.30 23.50 -8.70
N THR A 571 19.17 23.84 -8.07
CA THR A 571 17.91 23.08 -8.20
C THR A 571 17.47 23.00 -9.65
N PHE A 572 17.49 24.11 -10.37
CA PHE A 572 17.13 24.14 -11.78
C PHE A 572 18.08 23.28 -12.63
N VAL A 573 19.40 23.42 -12.41
CA VAL A 573 20.41 22.64 -13.14
C VAL A 573 20.23 21.14 -12.87
N GLY A 574 19.98 20.77 -11.62
CA GLY A 574 19.65 19.42 -11.20
C GLY A 574 18.39 18.92 -11.90
N THR A 575 17.31 19.70 -11.97
CA THR A 575 16.06 19.31 -12.65
C THR A 575 16.26 19.06 -14.14
N VAL A 576 17.04 19.91 -14.81
CA VAL A 576 17.36 19.73 -16.23
C VAL A 576 18.15 18.44 -16.47
N LEU A 577 19.16 18.18 -15.65
CA LEU A 577 20.00 16.98 -15.76
C LEU A 577 19.24 15.71 -15.36
N GLY A 578 18.48 15.78 -14.27
CA GLY A 578 17.63 14.71 -13.78
C GLY A 578 16.64 14.29 -14.84
N TYR A 579 16.03 15.22 -15.58
CA TYR A 579 15.10 14.85 -16.65
C TYR A 579 15.77 14.07 -17.81
N ARG A 580 17.10 14.17 -17.98
CA ARG A 580 17.81 13.54 -19.10
C ARG A 580 18.31 12.11 -18.81
N PHE A 581 18.44 11.69 -17.55
CA PHE A 581 19.15 10.46 -17.19
C PHE A 581 18.32 9.55 -16.28
N THR A 582 17.38 8.77 -16.80
CA THR A 582 16.48 7.88 -16.02
C THR A 582 17.09 6.52 -15.72
N SER A 583 17.36 6.22 -14.44
CA SER A 583 17.75 4.88 -13.97
C SER A 583 17.37 4.70 -12.49
N PRO A 584 16.82 3.54 -12.07
CA PRO A 584 16.55 3.25 -10.65
C PRO A 584 17.79 3.42 -9.77
N LEU A 585 18.96 3.02 -10.28
CA LEU A 585 20.22 3.12 -9.55
C LEU A 585 20.66 4.59 -9.38
N LEU A 586 20.48 5.41 -10.43
CA LEU A 586 20.74 6.86 -10.33
C LEU A 586 19.74 7.56 -9.42
N SER A 587 18.46 7.15 -9.44
CA SER A 587 17.42 7.68 -8.56
C SER A 587 17.77 7.42 -7.08
N VAL A 588 18.09 6.17 -6.74
CA VAL A 588 18.55 5.80 -5.38
C VAL A 588 19.81 6.57 -5.01
N ALA A 589 20.78 6.70 -5.92
CA ALA A 589 22.00 7.47 -5.67
C ALA A 589 21.71 8.95 -5.38
N PHE A 590 20.86 9.60 -6.17
CA PHE A 590 20.56 11.02 -6.01
C PHE A 590 19.73 11.31 -4.76
N LEU A 591 18.69 10.50 -4.50
CA LEU A 591 17.86 10.64 -3.30
C LEU A 591 18.67 10.41 -2.02
N THR A 592 19.55 9.41 -2.00
CA THR A 592 20.37 9.15 -0.80
C THR A 592 21.48 10.16 -0.59
N VAL A 593 22.07 10.72 -1.66
CA VAL A 593 22.97 11.88 -1.53
C VAL A 593 22.23 13.09 -0.96
N ALA A 594 21.01 13.37 -1.44
CA ALA A 594 20.16 14.44 -0.91
C ALA A 594 19.84 14.22 0.57
N ALA A 595 19.42 13.01 0.95
CA ALA A 595 19.16 12.65 2.35
C ALA A 595 20.40 12.83 3.24
N GLY A 596 21.58 12.39 2.78
CA GLY A 596 22.84 12.58 3.49
C GLY A 596 23.20 14.06 3.67
N ALA A 597 22.93 14.90 2.67
CA ALA A 597 23.13 16.35 2.74
C ALA A 597 22.17 17.01 3.73
N ILE A 598 20.89 16.65 3.72
CA ILE A 598 19.89 17.09 4.70
C ILE A 598 20.32 16.75 6.13
N MET A 599 20.80 15.53 6.37
CA MET A 599 21.29 15.12 7.69
C MET A 599 22.43 16.02 8.19
N TYR A 600 23.36 16.40 7.31
CA TYR A 600 24.42 17.35 7.65
C TYR A 600 23.86 18.72 8.02
N VAL A 601 22.94 19.26 7.22
CA VAL A 601 22.32 20.57 7.45
C VAL A 601 21.53 20.60 8.76
N ILE A 602 20.72 19.57 9.05
CA ILE A 602 20.02 19.41 10.33
C ILE A 602 21.03 19.48 11.50
N GLY A 603 22.16 18.79 11.37
CA GLY A 603 23.24 18.79 12.37
C GLY A 603 23.79 20.20 12.64
N GLU A 604 24.07 20.96 11.58
CA GLU A 604 24.58 22.34 11.67
C GLU A 604 23.55 23.30 12.27
N LEU A 605 22.30 23.27 11.79
CA LEU A 605 21.22 24.13 12.31
C LEU A 605 20.92 23.82 13.79
N THR A 606 20.99 22.54 14.18
CA THR A 606 20.81 22.12 15.58
C THR A 606 21.99 22.58 16.45
N SER A 607 23.21 22.57 15.91
CA SER A 607 24.41 23.10 16.58
C SER A 607 24.34 24.62 16.77
N ALA A 608 23.91 25.33 15.73
CA ALA A 608 23.70 26.78 15.76
C ALA A 608 22.60 27.18 16.75
N GLY A 609 21.43 26.53 16.69
CA GLY A 609 20.30 26.79 17.59
C GLY A 609 20.64 26.56 19.07
N ARG A 610 21.45 25.53 19.38
CA ARG A 610 21.91 25.26 20.75
C ARG A 610 22.72 26.40 21.35
N LYS A 611 23.43 27.20 20.54
CA LYS A 611 24.19 28.37 21.02
C LYS A 611 23.31 29.55 21.41
N ILE A 612 22.07 29.62 20.90
CA ILE A 612 21.13 30.73 21.16
C ILE A 612 20.40 30.56 22.51
N GLY A 613 20.23 29.32 23.00
CA GLY A 613 19.87 29.05 24.40
C GLY A 613 18.38 28.91 24.76
N PHE A 614 17.46 28.77 23.79
CA PHE A 614 16.01 28.62 24.04
C PHE A 614 15.51 27.20 23.75
N LYS A 615 15.64 26.28 24.71
CA LYS A 615 15.35 24.86 24.51
C LYS A 615 13.86 24.59 24.28
N GLU A 616 12.97 25.16 25.09
CA GLU A 616 11.53 24.93 24.98
C GLU A 616 10.98 25.43 23.65
N LEU A 617 11.41 26.64 23.25
CA LEU A 617 11.04 27.26 21.99
C LEU A 617 11.55 26.45 20.78
N ALA A 618 12.76 25.89 20.89
CA ALA A 618 13.33 25.05 19.86
C ALA A 618 12.54 23.74 19.70
N THR A 619 12.14 23.08 20.79
CA THR A 619 11.33 21.87 20.71
C THR A 619 9.96 22.12 20.08
N ILE A 620 9.28 23.20 20.48
CA ILE A 620 7.99 23.60 19.90
C ILE A 620 8.15 23.92 18.41
N GLY A 621 9.20 24.66 18.04
CA GLY A 621 9.47 25.01 16.65
C GLY A 621 9.69 23.77 15.78
N VAL A 622 10.50 22.80 16.23
CA VAL A 622 10.73 21.54 15.50
C VAL A 622 9.42 20.77 15.29
N PHE A 623 8.58 20.67 16.32
CA PHE A 623 7.28 20.01 16.20
C PHE A 623 6.38 20.72 15.16
N LEU A 624 6.25 22.04 15.25
CA LEU A 624 5.44 22.82 14.31
C LEU A 624 5.94 22.67 12.86
N GLY A 625 7.25 22.71 12.66
CA GLY A 625 7.85 22.48 11.34
C GLY A 625 7.53 21.11 10.77
N PHE A 626 7.60 20.05 11.60
CA PHE A 626 7.25 18.71 11.17
C PHE A 626 5.76 18.60 10.79
N VAL A 627 4.87 19.19 11.58
CA VAL A 627 3.41 19.21 11.31
C VAL A 627 3.10 19.96 10.02
N VAL A 628 3.80 21.07 9.75
CA VAL A 628 3.63 21.81 8.48
C VAL A 628 4.07 20.96 7.28
N GLY A 629 5.20 20.25 7.40
CA GLY A 629 5.66 19.32 6.37
C GLY A 629 4.62 18.23 6.09
N TYR A 630 4.21 17.51 7.14
CA TYR A 630 3.21 16.45 7.05
C TYR A 630 1.84 16.93 6.55
N GLY A 631 1.37 18.09 7.03
CA GLY A 631 0.10 18.66 6.61
C GLY A 631 0.08 19.07 5.13
N THR A 632 1.22 19.48 4.59
CA THR A 632 1.36 19.80 3.16
C THR A 632 1.25 18.54 2.31
N ASP A 633 1.91 17.46 2.72
CA ASP A 633 1.80 16.13 2.07
C ASP A 633 0.37 15.59 2.06
N LEU A 634 -0.33 15.71 3.20
CA LEU A 634 -1.74 15.32 3.31
C LEU A 634 -2.65 16.15 2.39
N LEU A 635 -2.45 17.47 2.33
CA LEU A 635 -3.22 18.36 1.45
C LEU A 635 -3.03 18.03 -0.03
N LEU A 636 -1.80 17.70 -0.44
CA LEU A 636 -1.50 17.31 -1.81
C LEU A 636 -2.13 15.95 -2.15
N THR A 637 -2.04 15.00 -1.23
CA THR A 637 -2.71 13.69 -1.34
C THR A 637 -4.23 13.85 -1.51
N VAL A 638 -4.86 14.73 -0.72
CA VAL A 638 -6.31 15.01 -0.81
C VAL A 638 -6.67 15.77 -2.09
N ALA A 639 -5.78 16.63 -2.60
CA ALA A 639 -5.99 17.37 -3.84
C ALA A 639 -5.85 16.50 -5.11
N GLY A 640 -5.53 15.21 -4.96
CA GLY A 640 -5.28 14.31 -6.08
C GLY A 640 -4.00 14.66 -6.85
N ALA A 641 -3.10 15.42 -6.21
CA ALA A 641 -1.79 15.75 -6.73
C ALA A 641 -0.88 14.57 -6.54
#